data_AF-A0A2B7WLS9-F1
#
_entry.id   AF-A0A2B7WLS9-F1
#
_cell.length_a   1.000
_cell.length_b   1.000
_cell.length_c   1.000
_cell.angle_alpha   90.00
_cell.angle_beta   90.00
_cell.angle_gamma   90.00
#
_symmetry.space_group_name_H-M   'P 1'
#
loop_
_entity.id
_entity.type
_entity.pdbx_description
1 polymer ?
#
loop_
_entity_poly.entity_id
_entity_poly.type
_entity_poly.pdbx_seq_one_letter_code
_entity_poly.pdbx_strand_id
1 'polypeptide(L)'
;MSAVPLHSSIPCSPAGDCSTTLTSYLASSYWDIIGRIFSDRGILRYLNTTAWHSYEVNEVDSTAERTVDLLTTRAALIMAGCGALSCGWLLYKIRRRQSERILRQESTALTNDAIPSDASSKEKSPPKGKIPSSQVAAYKRDGDDIDPGLLKKHSSYRSYTTSVATYPSIRTFFCPHPHIDKLPFEPAPLPLFVFIHGLGGSLAQFNPLLTTLTNVAPCFGIDLPGCGLSPFSPKNWDAYSIEALANLLAIAIEAHRDKERGQGVILIGHSLGCGLSALMASSASPVLSELRTHVLGFVAVCPPAGPPPQSQVKQFRRLLHIPTPIFDLWRRWDRRGGPDSASVSRFVGAGADVETRKLQLRFNEQSKTPVWRRMAWGTLPRYIGDAEAVGGLPGKSVWMGIHTPILLIAGESDPITKSTEVAKILEYFGGTLGNNSESIHTVNHMVADSTGRRLFGSVTSDDTLGDKTLCDDGSATSGELVTIDKALGEARRGIKAFIFPAPAAHALPYDRNTYRTLSGLIQDFVMKHVDERLSLGWQLQHLTTSGKWDVKNLAKWKGHQPVSKPIADTFVAMKTLREVDEQHTPIQFVQQWKGKIFAVIDISHESPVYDPSQLEKGGIQYHKLPTVSKIPPTQDEVRDFISLVNRLEEEISETMKGLPDDAPRPHLGVHCHYGFNRTGFFITSCLIEKKGFSVQGALDEFERCRYPGIRHAHFIDTLFVRYCVGLRRAPTL
;
A
#
# COMPACT_ATOMS: atom_id res chain seq x y z
N MET A 1 13.62 102.31 -23.02
CA MET A 1 14.34 101.49 -24.01
C MET A 1 13.65 100.12 -24.03
N SER A 2 12.40 99.98 -24.48
CA SER A 2 11.86 100.27 -25.83
C SER A 2 12.34 99.22 -26.85
N ALA A 3 11.50 98.41 -27.52
CA ALA A 3 10.04 98.49 -27.67
C ALA A 3 9.33 97.10 -27.77
N VAL A 4 7.99 97.12 -27.69
CA VAL A 4 7.02 96.02 -27.85
C VAL A 4 5.99 96.47 -28.89
N PRO A 5 5.39 95.58 -29.71
CA PRO A 5 3.93 95.38 -29.60
C PRO A 5 3.40 93.96 -29.93
N LEU A 6 2.60 93.40 -29.00
CA LEU A 6 1.28 92.74 -29.19
C LEU A 6 1.14 91.49 -30.12
N HIS A 7 0.29 90.48 -29.88
CA HIS A 7 -1.04 90.46 -29.24
C HIS A 7 -1.39 89.11 -28.52
N SER A 8 -2.43 89.16 -27.67
CA SER A 8 -3.27 88.11 -27.00
C SER A 8 -3.54 86.78 -27.76
N SER A 9 -3.93 85.62 -27.19
CA SER A 9 -4.76 85.31 -25.98
C SER A 9 -4.55 83.86 -25.42
N ILE A 10 -5.31 83.45 -24.39
CA ILE A 10 -5.13 82.26 -23.49
C ILE A 10 -6.52 81.59 -23.27
N PRO A 11 -6.74 80.23 -23.32
CA PRO A 11 -6.38 79.32 -22.19
C PRO A 11 -6.17 77.78 -22.41
N CYS A 12 -5.46 77.18 -21.43
CA CYS A 12 -5.62 75.84 -20.79
C CYS A 12 -5.52 74.44 -21.48
N SER A 13 -4.51 73.67 -21.01
CA SER A 13 -4.49 72.21 -20.75
C SER A 13 -4.36 71.21 -21.93
N PRO A 14 -4.00 69.92 -21.70
CA PRO A 14 -2.68 69.46 -21.27
C PRO A 14 -2.07 68.38 -22.19
N ALA A 15 -0.75 68.18 -22.16
CA ALA A 15 -0.08 67.09 -22.90
C ALA A 15 0.14 65.87 -21.97
N GLY A 16 -0.29 64.67 -22.40
CA GLY A 16 -0.11 63.42 -21.66
C GLY A 16 -0.05 62.17 -22.55
N ASP A 17 0.97 61.34 -22.28
CA ASP A 17 1.16 59.92 -22.61
C ASP A 17 0.42 59.29 -23.81
N CYS A 18 1.08 59.31 -24.98
CA CYS A 18 0.66 58.55 -26.17
C CYS A 18 1.39 57.19 -26.30
N SER A 19 1.45 56.39 -25.22
CA SER A 19 2.15 55.09 -25.17
C SER A 19 1.30 53.92 -24.65
N THR A 20 0.12 54.21 -24.07
CA THR A 20 -0.71 53.25 -23.32
C THR A 20 -1.95 52.74 -24.06
N THR A 21 -2.22 53.22 -25.27
CA THR A 21 -3.45 52.89 -26.04
C THR A 21 -3.29 51.78 -27.07
N LEU A 22 -2.08 51.50 -27.57
CA LEU A 22 -1.86 50.39 -28.52
C LEU A 22 -1.74 49.02 -27.84
N THR A 23 -1.22 49.00 -26.61
CA THR A 23 -1.03 47.78 -25.81
C THR A 23 -2.31 47.28 -25.14
N SER A 24 -3.27 48.16 -24.85
CA SER A 24 -4.57 47.78 -24.28
C SER A 24 -5.51 47.13 -25.30
N TYR A 25 -5.52 47.62 -26.54
CA TYR A 25 -6.35 47.06 -27.63
C TYR A 25 -5.89 45.65 -28.06
N LEU A 26 -4.57 45.43 -28.15
CA LEU A 26 -4.03 44.10 -28.43
C LEU A 26 -4.26 43.13 -27.26
N ALA A 27 -4.25 43.61 -26.02
CA ALA A 27 -4.56 42.78 -24.86
C ALA A 27 -6.04 42.34 -24.82
N SER A 28 -7.01 43.23 -25.05
CA SER A 28 -8.44 42.84 -24.96
C SER A 28 -8.83 41.81 -26.01
N SER A 29 -8.39 41.97 -27.27
CA SER A 29 -8.63 40.97 -28.31
C SER A 29 -7.97 39.62 -28.02
N TYR A 30 -6.81 39.59 -27.35
CA TYR A 30 -6.18 38.34 -26.91
C TYR A 30 -6.96 37.64 -25.79
N TRP A 31 -7.50 38.43 -24.84
CA TRP A 31 -8.35 37.90 -23.76
C TRP A 31 -9.73 37.45 -24.24
N ASP A 32 -10.35 38.10 -25.22
CA ASP A 32 -11.62 37.67 -25.81
C ASP A 32 -11.48 36.36 -26.60
N ILE A 33 -10.36 36.16 -27.31
CA ILE A 33 -10.05 34.89 -27.99
C ILE A 33 -9.85 33.77 -26.97
N ILE A 34 -9.09 34.02 -25.90
CA ILE A 34 -8.90 33.05 -24.80
C ILE A 34 -10.25 32.76 -24.10
N GLY A 35 -11.06 33.77 -23.83
CA GLY A 35 -12.38 33.62 -23.20
C GLY A 35 -13.36 32.78 -24.02
N ARG A 36 -13.34 32.91 -25.36
CA ARG A 36 -14.13 32.06 -26.27
C ARG A 36 -13.62 30.61 -26.30
N ILE A 37 -12.30 30.39 -26.27
CA ILE A 37 -11.71 29.04 -26.22
C ILE A 37 -12.05 28.31 -24.91
N PHE A 38 -12.13 29.01 -23.77
CA PHE A 38 -12.48 28.41 -22.47
C PHE A 38 -14.00 28.30 -22.20
N SER A 39 -14.84 28.89 -23.05
CA SER A 39 -16.31 28.82 -22.88
C SER A 39 -16.94 27.59 -23.56
N ASP A 40 -16.27 26.97 -24.53
CA ASP A 40 -16.76 25.75 -25.18
C ASP A 40 -16.37 24.49 -24.39
N ARG A 41 -17.38 23.83 -23.79
CA ARG A 41 -17.20 22.63 -22.97
C ARG A 41 -16.81 21.37 -23.76
N GLY A 42 -16.74 21.42 -25.09
CA GLY A 42 -16.27 20.30 -25.92
C GLY A 42 -14.74 20.07 -25.88
N ILE A 43 -13.95 21.15 -25.92
CA ILE A 43 -12.50 21.07 -26.24
C ILE A 43 -11.67 20.46 -25.10
N LEU A 44 -12.00 20.77 -23.85
CA LEU A 44 -11.35 20.19 -22.66
C LEU A 44 -11.64 18.69 -22.46
N ARG A 45 -12.72 18.16 -23.06
CA ARG A 45 -13.03 16.73 -23.03
C ARG A 45 -12.17 15.93 -24.01
N TYR A 46 -11.81 16.55 -25.15
CA TYR A 46 -11.05 15.91 -26.22
C TYR A 46 -9.56 15.71 -25.87
N LEU A 47 -8.91 16.74 -25.29
CA LEU A 47 -7.50 16.69 -24.88
C LEU A 47 -7.19 15.76 -23.70
N ASN A 48 -8.22 15.24 -23.02
CA ASN A 48 -8.08 14.39 -21.83
C ASN A 48 -8.50 12.93 -22.09
N THR A 49 -8.87 12.57 -23.34
CA THR A 49 -9.40 11.23 -23.69
C THR A 49 -8.77 10.60 -24.94
N THR A 50 -8.13 11.36 -25.83
CA THR A 50 -7.54 10.84 -27.08
C THR A 50 -6.09 10.36 -26.95
N ALA A 51 -5.92 9.29 -26.16
CA ALA A 51 -4.73 8.42 -26.25
C ALA A 51 -5.07 6.91 -26.10
N TRP A 52 -6.35 6.58 -25.87
CA TRP A 52 -6.80 5.22 -25.56
C TRP A 52 -8.19 4.93 -26.15
N HIS A 53 -8.39 5.24 -27.42
CA HIS A 53 -9.41 4.56 -28.23
C HIS A 53 -8.70 3.70 -29.27
N SER A 54 -9.06 2.43 -29.30
CA SER A 54 -8.64 1.49 -30.32
C SER A 54 -9.22 1.95 -31.66
N TYR A 55 -8.37 2.38 -32.57
CA TYR A 55 -8.70 2.29 -33.99
C TYR A 55 -8.15 0.96 -34.50
N GLU A 56 -9.01 0.14 -35.09
CA GLU A 56 -8.55 -0.93 -35.96
C GLU A 56 -7.75 -0.31 -37.11
N VAL A 57 -6.64 -0.97 -37.46
CA VAL A 57 -5.72 -0.44 -38.47
C VAL A 57 -6.33 -0.64 -39.85
N ASN A 58 -6.47 0.46 -40.60
CA ASN A 58 -6.15 0.46 -42.03
C ASN A 58 -5.65 1.85 -42.47
N GLU A 59 -4.60 1.80 -43.28
CA GLU A 59 -3.88 2.90 -43.96
C GLU A 59 -3.17 3.97 -43.12
N VAL A 60 -2.13 4.54 -43.77
CA VAL A 60 -1.05 5.34 -43.17
C VAL A 60 -1.24 6.80 -43.56
N ASP A 61 -1.28 7.72 -42.59
CA ASP A 61 -1.18 9.15 -42.86
C ASP A 61 -0.05 9.84 -42.06
N SER A 62 0.94 10.32 -42.80
CA SER A 62 2.14 11.00 -42.30
C SER A 62 1.88 12.42 -41.73
N THR A 63 0.67 12.95 -41.86
CA THR A 63 0.29 14.28 -41.37
C THR A 63 0.03 14.34 -39.86
N ALA A 64 -0.34 13.21 -39.23
CA ALA A 64 -0.65 13.14 -37.81
C ALA A 64 0.59 13.40 -36.92
N GLU A 65 1.75 12.83 -37.26
CA GLU A 65 2.98 12.97 -36.44
C GLU A 65 3.43 14.44 -36.32
N ARG A 66 3.39 15.21 -37.42
CA ARG A 66 3.76 16.64 -37.42
C ARG A 66 2.82 17.48 -36.56
N THR A 67 1.55 17.10 -36.47
CA THR A 67 0.54 17.84 -35.71
C THR A 67 0.71 17.64 -34.21
N VAL A 68 1.08 16.43 -33.78
CA VAL A 68 1.38 16.12 -32.38
C VAL A 68 2.68 16.79 -31.91
N ASP A 69 3.77 16.71 -32.69
CA ASP A 69 5.05 17.36 -32.33
C ASP A 69 4.88 18.90 -32.19
N LEU A 70 4.03 19.53 -33.02
CA LEU A 70 3.72 20.95 -32.91
C LEU A 70 2.93 21.28 -31.62
N LEU A 71 2.00 20.41 -31.22
CA LEU A 71 1.16 20.58 -30.04
C LEU A 71 1.94 20.36 -28.73
N THR A 72 2.78 19.34 -28.63
CA THR A 72 3.63 19.12 -27.44
C THR A 72 4.64 20.25 -27.25
N THR A 73 5.21 20.77 -28.34
CA THR A 73 6.15 21.89 -28.30
C THR A 73 5.44 23.19 -27.88
N ARG A 74 4.23 23.45 -28.40
CA ARG A 74 3.40 24.59 -27.98
C ARG A 74 2.94 24.48 -26.52
N ALA A 75 2.55 23.30 -26.05
CA ALA A 75 2.19 23.07 -24.65
C ALA A 75 3.39 23.33 -23.72
N ALA A 76 4.60 22.88 -24.08
CA ALA A 76 5.81 23.17 -23.31
C ALA A 76 6.14 24.67 -23.25
N LEU A 77 5.97 25.40 -24.36
CA LEU A 77 6.17 26.85 -24.42
C LEU A 77 5.12 27.63 -23.60
N ILE A 78 3.85 27.24 -23.66
CA ILE A 78 2.77 27.82 -22.85
C ILE A 78 3.05 27.59 -21.35
N MET A 79 3.46 26.39 -20.97
CA MET A 79 3.81 26.04 -19.59
C MET A 79 5.04 26.80 -19.08
N ALA A 80 6.04 27.05 -19.93
CA ALA A 80 7.18 27.91 -19.60
C ALA A 80 6.74 29.38 -19.41
N GLY A 81 5.86 29.89 -20.27
CA GLY A 81 5.27 31.24 -20.16
C GLY A 81 4.48 31.46 -18.87
N CYS A 82 3.61 30.51 -18.51
CA CYS A 82 2.88 30.54 -17.23
C CYS A 82 3.82 30.49 -16.02
N GLY A 83 4.93 29.74 -16.12
CA GLY A 83 6.00 29.73 -15.11
C GLY A 83 6.61 31.12 -14.91
N ALA A 84 7.03 31.78 -15.98
CA ALA A 84 7.61 33.12 -15.93
C ALA A 84 6.64 34.17 -15.34
N LEU A 85 5.36 34.14 -15.74
CA LEU A 85 4.33 35.04 -15.22
C LEU A 85 4.09 34.85 -13.71
N SER A 86 4.08 33.60 -13.23
CA SER A 86 3.93 33.31 -11.80
C SER A 86 5.12 33.79 -10.95
N CYS A 87 6.35 33.67 -11.47
CA CYS A 87 7.54 34.22 -10.83
C CYS A 87 7.52 35.76 -10.82
N GLY A 88 7.12 36.41 -11.93
CA GLY A 88 6.95 37.86 -12.00
C GLY A 88 5.94 38.39 -10.98
N TRP A 89 4.79 37.72 -10.84
CA TRP A 89 3.76 38.11 -9.86
C TRP A 89 4.19 37.88 -8.40
N LEU A 90 4.97 36.82 -8.14
CA LEU A 90 5.53 36.58 -6.81
C LEU A 90 6.58 37.65 -6.43
N LEU A 91 7.48 38.00 -7.35
CA LEU A 91 8.45 39.08 -7.18
C LEU A 91 7.77 40.44 -7.00
N TYR A 92 6.71 40.72 -7.77
CA TYR A 92 5.88 41.92 -7.60
C TYR A 92 5.23 41.98 -6.20
N LYS A 93 4.66 40.86 -5.71
CA LYS A 93 4.11 40.77 -4.34
C LYS A 93 5.16 40.97 -3.25
N ILE A 94 6.38 40.44 -3.43
CA ILE A 94 7.48 40.63 -2.47
C ILE A 94 7.91 42.10 -2.45
N ARG A 95 8.11 42.72 -3.62
CA ARG A 95 8.51 44.12 -3.75
C ARG A 95 7.47 45.07 -3.13
N ARG A 96 6.18 44.84 -3.42
CA ARG A 96 5.06 45.58 -2.83
C ARG A 96 5.01 45.45 -1.30
N ARG A 97 5.19 44.24 -0.75
CA ARG A 97 5.23 44.01 0.70
C ARG A 97 6.45 44.63 1.40
N GLN A 98 7.56 44.83 0.68
CA GLN A 98 8.71 45.58 1.21
C GLN A 98 8.42 47.09 1.23
N SER A 99 7.86 47.67 0.17
CA SER A 99 7.43 49.07 0.15
C SER A 99 6.37 49.39 1.21
N GLU A 100 5.37 48.52 1.39
CA GLU A 100 4.33 48.65 2.43
C GLU A 100 4.88 48.50 3.87
N ARG A 101 6.07 47.90 4.06
CA ARG A 101 6.75 47.85 5.37
C ARG A 101 7.54 49.11 5.66
N ILE A 102 8.25 49.66 4.66
CA ILE A 102 9.04 50.89 4.81
C ILE A 102 8.11 52.07 5.18
N LEU A 103 7.00 52.24 4.44
CA LEU A 103 5.97 53.25 4.72
C LEU A 103 5.30 53.11 6.11
N ARG A 104 5.31 51.92 6.72
CA ARG A 104 4.77 51.71 8.07
C ARG A 104 5.77 52.02 9.19
N GLN A 105 7.07 51.90 8.93
CA GLN A 105 8.10 52.24 9.93
C GLN A 105 8.32 53.75 10.05
N GLU A 106 8.14 54.52 8.96
CA GLU A 106 8.20 55.99 9.03
C GLU A 106 6.98 56.59 9.76
N SER A 107 5.81 55.93 9.69
CA SER A 107 4.58 56.37 10.35
C SER A 107 4.53 56.16 11.87
N THR A 108 5.47 55.40 12.47
CA THR A 108 5.46 55.04 13.90
C THR A 108 6.55 55.71 14.73
N ALA A 109 7.31 56.65 14.14
CA ALA A 109 8.38 57.39 14.82
C ALA A 109 7.95 58.75 15.42
N LEU A 110 6.67 59.10 15.36
CA LEU A 110 6.11 60.35 15.88
C LEU A 110 4.84 60.10 16.71
N THR A 111 5.00 59.58 17.94
CA THR A 111 4.10 59.78 19.10
C THR A 111 4.56 58.98 20.32
N ASN A 112 5.11 59.67 21.33
CA ASN A 112 4.72 59.60 22.75
C ASN A 112 5.91 59.83 23.70
N ASP A 113 5.86 60.96 24.40
CA ASP A 113 6.74 61.30 25.51
C ASP A 113 6.18 60.85 26.88
N ALA A 114 7.11 60.71 27.84
CA ALA A 114 6.99 60.92 29.29
C ALA A 114 6.11 59.99 30.21
N ILE A 115 6.70 59.02 30.97
CA ILE A 115 7.15 58.97 32.41
C ILE A 115 6.03 58.87 33.52
N PRO A 116 6.27 58.40 34.79
CA PRO A 116 6.03 57.00 35.23
C PRO A 116 5.29 56.79 36.59
N SER A 117 5.16 55.53 37.06
CA SER A 117 5.55 55.12 38.45
C SER A 117 5.53 53.59 38.72
N ASP A 118 6.53 53.11 39.48
CA ASP A 118 6.60 52.01 40.49
C ASP A 118 5.89 50.63 40.31
N ALA A 119 6.45 49.49 40.79
CA ALA A 119 7.78 49.19 41.36
C ALA A 119 8.07 47.66 41.41
N SER A 120 9.36 47.29 41.57
CA SER A 120 9.88 46.03 42.16
C SER A 120 9.70 44.69 41.39
N SER A 121 10.67 43.76 41.28
CA SER A 121 12.15 43.82 41.41
C SER A 121 12.80 42.51 40.91
N LYS A 122 13.97 42.61 40.23
CA LYS A 122 15.05 41.58 40.08
C LYS A 122 14.65 40.26 39.32
N GLU A 123 15.53 39.55 38.62
CA GLU A 123 17.01 39.44 38.68
C GLU A 123 17.74 39.59 37.33
N LYS A 124 19.08 39.67 37.40
CA LYS A 124 20.02 39.80 36.28
C LYS A 124 20.72 38.47 35.98
N SER A 125 21.06 38.21 34.73
CA SER A 125 22.02 37.17 34.32
C SER A 125 23.33 37.78 33.78
N PRO A 126 24.49 37.23 34.18
CA PRO A 126 25.76 37.37 33.46
C PRO A 126 26.34 35.94 33.14
N PRO A 127 27.52 35.77 32.50
CA PRO A 127 27.53 35.44 31.07
C PRO A 127 28.11 34.06 30.72
N LYS A 128 27.96 33.73 29.43
CA LYS A 128 28.39 32.50 28.73
C LYS A 128 29.77 31.95 29.12
N GLY A 129 29.81 30.70 29.58
CA GLY A 129 30.98 29.82 29.55
C GLY A 129 30.79 28.66 28.56
N LYS A 130 31.86 28.26 27.84
CA LYS A 130 31.86 27.07 26.98
C LYS A 130 32.37 25.86 27.78
N ILE A 131 31.68 24.72 27.70
CA ILE A 131 32.08 23.41 28.27
C ILE A 131 31.91 22.35 27.15
N PRO A 132 32.78 21.31 27.06
CA PRO A 132 33.08 20.66 25.78
C PRO A 132 32.14 19.50 25.39
N SER A 133 32.34 19.02 24.16
CA SER A 133 31.55 17.99 23.50
C SER A 133 31.80 16.56 24.02
N SER A 134 30.91 16.07 24.88
CA SER A 134 30.50 14.66 24.91
C SER A 134 29.21 14.49 25.73
N GLN A 135 28.37 13.51 25.37
CA GLN A 135 27.16 13.09 26.11
C GLN A 135 25.97 14.08 26.22
N VAL A 136 25.38 14.48 25.08
CA VAL A 136 23.91 14.66 25.00
C VAL A 136 23.41 14.01 23.71
N ALA A 137 23.06 12.72 23.80
CA ALA A 137 22.48 11.93 22.71
C ALA A 137 21.03 11.53 23.06
N ALA A 138 20.15 12.51 23.22
CA ALA A 138 18.71 12.32 23.34
C ALA A 138 17.98 13.59 22.86
N TYR A 139 16.74 13.43 22.37
CA TYR A 139 15.86 14.49 21.90
C TYR A 139 16.29 15.26 20.63
N LYS A 140 16.31 14.53 19.51
CA LYS A 140 15.67 15.07 18.30
C LYS A 140 14.18 14.68 18.32
N ARG A 141 13.29 15.66 18.43
CA ARG A 141 11.95 15.59 17.83
C ARG A 141 11.98 16.47 16.59
N ASP A 142 11.53 15.91 15.47
CA ASP A 142 10.74 16.52 14.39
C ASP A 142 10.95 15.81 13.04
N GLY A 143 9.87 15.66 12.27
CA GLY A 143 9.88 15.49 10.81
C GLY A 143 10.25 14.14 10.18
N ASP A 144 11.35 13.50 10.60
CA ASP A 144 12.10 12.61 9.70
C ASP A 144 11.75 11.09 9.76
N ASP A 145 10.94 10.63 10.72
CA ASP A 145 10.70 9.18 10.90
C ASP A 145 9.57 8.63 10.01
N ILE A 146 9.80 8.62 8.70
CA ILE A 146 8.79 8.25 7.71
C ILE A 146 8.68 6.72 7.50
N ASP A 147 9.63 5.91 7.99
CA ASP A 147 9.70 4.48 7.70
C ASP A 147 8.89 3.63 8.70
N PRO A 148 8.01 2.70 8.25
CA PRO A 148 7.24 1.85 9.15
C PRO A 148 8.11 1.04 10.12
N GLY A 149 7.66 0.89 11.37
CA GLY A 149 8.45 0.29 12.45
C GLY A 149 9.00 -1.11 12.18
N LEU A 150 8.25 -1.96 11.47
CA LEU A 150 8.71 -3.30 11.05
C LEU A 150 9.91 -3.20 10.10
N LEU A 151 9.78 -2.36 9.06
CA LEU A 151 10.84 -2.12 8.08
C LEU A 151 12.06 -1.46 8.74
N LYS A 152 11.85 -0.46 9.60
CA LYS A 152 12.91 0.24 10.33
C LYS A 152 13.74 -0.69 11.22
N LYS A 153 13.09 -1.66 11.88
CA LYS A 153 13.74 -2.65 12.76
C LYS A 153 14.52 -3.72 12.00
N HIS A 154 14.06 -4.11 10.81
CA HIS A 154 14.59 -5.25 10.04
C HIS A 154 15.31 -4.85 8.74
N SER A 155 15.57 -3.55 8.53
CA SER A 155 16.41 -3.05 7.43
C SER A 155 17.86 -2.88 7.86
N SER A 156 18.78 -3.27 6.97
CA SER A 156 20.21 -2.93 7.03
C SER A 156 20.65 -2.35 5.68
N TYR A 157 21.87 -1.84 5.58
CA TYR A 157 22.46 -1.42 4.30
C TYR A 157 23.64 -2.33 3.98
N ARG A 158 23.64 -2.90 2.77
CA ARG A 158 24.70 -3.80 2.27
C ARG A 158 25.20 -3.33 0.91
N SER A 159 26.48 -3.59 0.63
CA SER A 159 27.02 -3.44 -0.72
C SER A 159 26.85 -4.74 -1.49
N TYR A 160 26.54 -4.64 -2.79
CA TYR A 160 26.47 -5.78 -3.70
C TYR A 160 27.27 -5.47 -4.96
N THR A 161 28.05 -6.43 -5.45
CA THR A 161 28.81 -6.32 -6.70
C THR A 161 28.27 -7.34 -7.69
N THR A 162 27.90 -6.89 -8.88
CA THR A 162 27.49 -7.75 -10.00
C THR A 162 28.53 -7.66 -11.11
N SER A 163 28.37 -8.46 -12.17
CA SER A 163 29.18 -8.35 -13.40
C SER A 163 29.03 -7.00 -14.13
N VAL A 164 27.96 -6.24 -13.84
CA VAL A 164 27.67 -4.95 -14.48
C VAL A 164 28.16 -3.77 -13.65
N ALA A 165 27.98 -3.80 -12.32
CA ALA A 165 28.37 -2.70 -11.45
C ALA A 165 28.45 -3.09 -9.96
N THR A 166 29.15 -2.25 -9.18
CA THR A 166 29.08 -2.23 -7.72
C THR A 166 28.01 -1.25 -7.25
N TYR A 167 27.09 -1.74 -6.43
CA TYR A 167 26.05 -1.00 -5.73
C TYR A 167 26.52 -0.82 -4.28
N PRO A 168 27.08 0.34 -3.91
CA PRO A 168 27.90 0.48 -2.69
C PRO A 168 27.09 0.44 -1.39
N SER A 169 25.79 0.71 -1.47
CA SER A 169 24.87 0.68 -0.34
C SER A 169 23.45 0.53 -0.87
N ILE A 170 22.80 -0.58 -0.52
CA ILE A 170 21.44 -0.94 -0.88
C ILE A 170 20.72 -1.32 0.42
N ARG A 171 19.59 -0.65 0.69
CA ARG A 171 18.74 -1.00 1.81
C ARG A 171 18.15 -2.38 1.57
N THR A 172 18.41 -3.26 2.53
CA THR A 172 18.11 -4.68 2.52
C THR A 172 17.27 -5.00 3.75
N PHE A 173 16.03 -5.39 3.53
CA PHE A 173 15.12 -5.89 4.57
C PHE A 173 15.28 -7.41 4.71
N PHE A 174 15.46 -7.87 5.95
CA PHE A 174 15.42 -9.29 6.28
C PHE A 174 14.73 -9.49 7.64
N CYS A 175 13.58 -10.15 7.62
CA CYS A 175 12.85 -10.55 8.81
C CYS A 175 12.79 -12.08 8.88
N PRO A 176 13.51 -12.73 9.80
CA PRO A 176 13.38 -14.17 9.99
C PRO A 176 11.99 -14.52 10.52
N HIS A 177 11.52 -15.73 10.23
CA HIS A 177 10.26 -16.20 10.78
C HIS A 177 10.35 -16.31 12.32
N PRO A 178 9.39 -15.77 13.11
CA PRO A 178 9.48 -15.71 14.58
C PRO A 178 9.69 -17.04 15.30
N HIS A 179 9.37 -18.16 14.63
CA HIS A 179 9.49 -19.51 15.16
C HIS A 179 10.32 -20.44 14.26
N ILE A 180 11.23 -19.89 13.44
CA ILE A 180 12.01 -20.67 12.46
C ILE A 180 12.73 -21.86 13.11
N ASP A 181 13.40 -21.65 14.26
CA ASP A 181 14.12 -22.67 15.03
C ASP A 181 13.25 -23.83 15.57
N LYS A 182 11.92 -23.70 15.47
CA LYS A 182 10.93 -24.66 15.98
C LYS A 182 10.13 -25.36 14.87
N LEU A 183 10.37 -25.01 13.60
CA LEU A 183 9.68 -25.61 12.46
C LEU A 183 10.62 -26.58 11.71
N PRO A 184 10.09 -27.57 10.96
CA PRO A 184 10.93 -28.57 10.33
C PRO A 184 11.87 -28.00 9.27
N PHE A 185 13.13 -28.45 9.30
CA PHE A 185 14.17 -28.09 8.35
C PHE A 185 14.43 -29.17 7.28
N GLU A 186 13.76 -30.32 7.40
CA GLU A 186 13.83 -31.44 6.45
C GLU A 186 12.59 -31.42 5.53
N PRO A 187 12.74 -31.72 4.23
CA PRO A 187 14.00 -31.92 3.49
C PRO A 187 14.75 -30.60 3.19
N ALA A 188 14.12 -29.45 3.45
CA ALA A 188 14.73 -28.12 3.36
C ALA A 188 14.01 -27.15 4.32
N PRO A 189 14.64 -26.02 4.72
CA PRO A 189 13.99 -24.97 5.50
C PRO A 189 12.75 -24.38 4.80
N LEU A 190 11.93 -23.64 5.55
CA LEU A 190 10.81 -22.90 4.97
C LEU A 190 11.28 -21.96 3.84
N PRO A 191 10.56 -21.87 2.70
CA PRO A 191 10.92 -20.99 1.60
C PRO A 191 11.03 -19.51 2.01
N LEU A 192 12.02 -18.81 1.44
CA LEU A 192 12.21 -17.37 1.64
C LEU A 192 11.26 -16.57 0.74
N PHE A 193 10.40 -15.73 1.32
CA PHE A 193 9.54 -14.82 0.55
C PHE A 193 10.32 -13.58 0.14
N VAL A 194 10.39 -13.30 -1.15
CA VAL A 194 11.20 -12.21 -1.73
C VAL A 194 10.30 -11.13 -2.33
N PHE A 195 10.25 -9.96 -1.72
CA PHE A 195 9.40 -8.84 -2.15
C PHE A 195 10.16 -7.89 -3.08
N ILE A 196 9.62 -7.67 -4.30
CA ILE A 196 10.29 -6.91 -5.37
C ILE A 196 9.34 -5.81 -5.89
N HIS A 197 9.70 -4.55 -5.64
CA HIS A 197 8.83 -3.41 -5.91
C HIS A 197 8.88 -2.91 -7.36
N GLY A 198 7.84 -2.18 -7.76
CA GLY A 198 7.71 -1.60 -9.09
C GLY A 198 8.60 -0.39 -9.40
N LEU A 199 8.45 0.14 -10.62
CA LEU A 199 9.14 1.31 -11.12
C LEU A 199 8.80 2.56 -10.29
N GLY A 200 9.80 3.21 -9.70
CA GLY A 200 9.59 4.36 -8.80
C GLY A 200 8.99 4.01 -7.43
N GLY A 201 8.86 2.70 -7.13
CA GLY A 201 8.36 2.18 -5.87
C GLY A 201 9.40 2.12 -4.75
N SER A 202 9.05 1.40 -3.68
CA SER A 202 9.94 1.05 -2.56
C SER A 202 9.37 -0.13 -1.76
N LEU A 203 10.18 -0.74 -0.88
CA LEU A 203 9.73 -1.78 0.07
C LEU A 203 8.58 -1.33 0.97
N ALA A 204 8.43 -0.02 1.23
CA ALA A 204 7.34 0.52 2.03
C ALA A 204 5.95 0.25 1.42
N GLN A 205 5.86 -0.01 0.11
CA GLN A 205 4.61 -0.44 -0.55
C GLN A 205 4.17 -1.85 -0.12
N PHE A 206 5.08 -2.70 0.36
CA PHE A 206 4.74 -4.04 0.86
C PHE A 206 4.47 -4.08 2.37
N ASN A 207 4.62 -2.97 3.10
CA ASN A 207 4.49 -2.99 4.56
C ASN A 207 3.18 -3.62 5.07
N PRO A 208 1.99 -3.36 4.49
CA PRO A 208 0.74 -4.01 4.91
C PRO A 208 0.69 -5.53 4.68
N LEU A 209 1.41 -6.05 3.66
CA LEU A 209 1.59 -7.49 3.44
C LEU A 209 2.69 -8.08 4.34
N LEU A 210 3.76 -7.33 4.62
CA LEU A 210 4.84 -7.78 5.50
C LEU A 210 4.34 -7.99 6.93
N THR A 211 3.42 -7.15 7.42
CA THR A 211 2.84 -7.32 8.77
C THR A 211 2.07 -8.63 8.97
N THR A 212 1.59 -9.26 7.90
CA THR A 212 0.92 -10.58 7.94
C THR A 212 1.90 -11.70 7.58
N LEU A 213 2.60 -11.59 6.45
CA LEU A 213 3.39 -12.67 5.86
C LEU A 213 4.69 -12.99 6.61
N THR A 214 5.23 -12.09 7.43
CA THR A 214 6.38 -12.43 8.32
C THR A 214 6.04 -13.48 9.37
N ASN A 215 4.76 -13.75 9.62
CA ASN A 215 4.28 -14.81 10.51
C ASN A 215 4.04 -16.15 9.78
N VAL A 216 4.38 -16.22 8.49
CA VAL A 216 4.20 -17.39 7.62
C VAL A 216 5.54 -17.91 7.12
N ALA A 217 6.43 -17.00 6.73
CA ALA A 217 7.73 -17.33 6.17
C ALA A 217 8.80 -16.29 6.57
N PRO A 218 10.09 -16.65 6.52
CA PRO A 218 11.15 -15.63 6.50
C PRO A 218 10.96 -14.74 5.27
N CYS A 219 11.08 -13.42 5.47
CA CYS A 219 10.79 -12.42 4.44
C CYS A 219 12.04 -11.58 4.13
N PHE A 220 12.29 -11.36 2.85
CA PHE A 220 13.42 -10.62 2.31
C PHE A 220 12.98 -9.60 1.24
N GLY A 221 13.73 -8.53 1.08
CA GLY A 221 13.59 -7.62 -0.06
C GLY A 221 14.63 -6.51 -0.06
N ILE A 222 14.77 -5.79 -1.17
CA ILE A 222 15.63 -4.60 -1.27
C ILE A 222 14.84 -3.40 -1.80
N ASP A 223 15.21 -2.19 -1.34
CA ASP A 223 14.92 -0.98 -2.12
C ASP A 223 15.92 -0.96 -3.28
N LEU A 224 15.42 -1.00 -4.53
CA LEU A 224 16.26 -0.95 -5.73
C LEU A 224 17.16 0.31 -5.73
N PRO A 225 18.28 0.34 -6.47
CA PRO A 225 19.24 1.44 -6.44
C PRO A 225 18.56 2.80 -6.64
N GLY A 226 18.74 3.73 -5.70
CA GLY A 226 18.09 5.04 -5.73
C GLY A 226 16.58 5.10 -5.42
N CYS A 227 15.88 3.97 -5.31
CA CYS A 227 14.49 3.88 -4.85
C CYS A 227 14.41 3.86 -3.31
N GLY A 228 13.23 4.16 -2.76
CA GLY A 228 13.00 4.21 -1.31
C GLY A 228 14.10 4.97 -0.55
N LEU A 229 14.72 4.30 0.43
CA LEU A 229 15.86 4.82 1.19
C LEU A 229 17.23 4.41 0.62
N SER A 230 17.28 3.59 -0.44
CA SER A 230 18.54 3.29 -1.12
C SER A 230 19.12 4.55 -1.79
N PRO A 231 20.44 4.82 -1.63
CA PRO A 231 21.10 5.93 -2.30
C PRO A 231 21.13 5.73 -3.81
N PHE A 232 21.14 6.84 -4.56
CA PHE A 232 21.29 6.81 -6.02
C PHE A 232 22.76 6.62 -6.42
N SER A 233 23.22 5.37 -6.33
CA SER A 233 24.56 4.94 -6.73
C SER A 233 24.53 3.46 -7.17
N PRO A 234 25.21 3.08 -8.26
CA PRO A 234 26.01 3.91 -9.16
C PRO A 234 25.13 4.79 -10.07
N LYS A 235 25.74 5.62 -10.93
CA LYS A 235 25.03 6.60 -11.78
C LYS A 235 25.05 6.30 -13.29
N ASN A 236 25.78 5.26 -13.72
CA ASN A 236 25.73 4.76 -15.10
C ASN A 236 24.32 4.25 -15.43
N TRP A 237 23.95 4.22 -16.71
CA TRP A 237 22.61 3.81 -17.12
C TRP A 237 22.45 2.28 -17.12
N ASP A 238 23.53 1.55 -17.43
CA ASP A 238 23.51 0.09 -17.59
C ASP A 238 23.23 -0.65 -16.28
N ALA A 239 23.64 -0.08 -15.13
CA ALA A 239 23.29 -0.55 -13.79
C ALA A 239 21.78 -0.46 -13.45
N TYR A 240 20.95 0.05 -14.37
CA TYR A 240 19.50 0.15 -14.25
C TYR A 240 18.77 -0.54 -15.41
N SER A 241 19.49 -1.30 -16.25
CA SER A 241 18.84 -2.27 -17.13
C SER A 241 18.11 -3.32 -16.28
N ILE A 242 17.04 -3.90 -16.80
CA ILE A 242 16.29 -4.92 -16.05
C ILE A 242 17.13 -6.17 -15.76
N GLU A 243 18.07 -6.49 -16.64
CA GLU A 243 19.01 -7.60 -16.50
C GLU A 243 20.04 -7.30 -15.39
N ALA A 244 20.55 -6.06 -15.32
CA ALA A 244 21.45 -5.63 -14.25
C ALA A 244 20.75 -5.61 -12.88
N LEU A 245 19.48 -5.19 -12.84
CA LEU A 245 18.64 -5.18 -11.63
C LEU A 245 18.23 -6.59 -11.20
N ALA A 246 17.92 -7.49 -12.14
CA ALA A 246 17.65 -8.91 -11.87
C ALA A 246 18.91 -9.63 -11.35
N ASN A 247 20.09 -9.35 -11.93
CA ASN A 247 21.37 -9.85 -11.40
C ASN A 247 21.65 -9.35 -9.97
N LEU A 248 21.40 -8.07 -9.68
CA LEU A 248 21.52 -7.50 -8.34
C LEU A 248 20.58 -8.21 -7.35
N LEU A 249 19.30 -8.38 -7.72
CA LEU A 249 18.33 -9.11 -6.91
C LEU A 249 18.77 -10.54 -6.65
N ALA A 250 19.18 -11.27 -7.68
CA ALA A 250 19.64 -12.66 -7.56
C ALA A 250 20.80 -12.79 -6.56
N ILE A 251 21.84 -11.95 -6.70
CA ILE A 251 22.98 -11.92 -5.79
C ILE A 251 22.56 -11.52 -4.36
N ALA A 252 21.63 -10.58 -4.21
CA ALA A 252 21.15 -10.17 -2.90
C ALA A 252 20.32 -11.26 -2.20
N ILE A 253 19.50 -12.02 -2.94
CA ILE A 253 18.72 -13.16 -2.43
C ILE A 253 19.65 -14.32 -2.05
N GLU A 254 20.59 -14.67 -2.93
CA GLU A 254 21.63 -15.67 -2.68
C GLU A 254 22.46 -15.35 -1.42
N ALA A 255 22.68 -14.07 -1.11
CA ALA A 255 23.39 -13.64 0.11
C ALA A 255 22.56 -13.72 1.41
N HIS A 256 21.29 -14.16 1.35
CA HIS A 256 20.38 -14.25 2.51
C HIS A 256 19.64 -15.59 2.65
N ARG A 257 19.50 -16.38 1.58
CA ARG A 257 18.97 -17.74 1.69
C ARG A 257 19.97 -18.68 2.39
N ASP A 258 19.47 -19.64 3.14
CA ASP A 258 20.27 -20.74 3.67
C ASP A 258 20.65 -21.70 2.52
N LYS A 259 21.80 -21.45 1.90
CA LYS A 259 22.31 -22.26 0.79
C LYS A 259 22.69 -23.68 1.24
N GLU A 260 23.26 -23.81 2.43
CA GLU A 260 23.80 -25.07 2.97
C GLU A 260 22.68 -26.10 3.14
N ARG A 261 21.50 -25.64 3.57
CA ARG A 261 20.29 -26.47 3.69
C ARG A 261 19.37 -26.39 2.47
N GLY A 262 19.84 -25.87 1.34
CA GLY A 262 19.09 -25.84 0.08
C GLY A 262 17.79 -25.01 0.11
N GLN A 263 17.69 -23.99 0.96
CA GLN A 263 16.47 -23.18 1.10
C GLN A 263 16.03 -22.59 -0.25
N GLY A 264 14.79 -22.91 -0.62
CA GLY A 264 14.12 -22.35 -1.80
C GLY A 264 13.52 -20.97 -1.57
N VAL A 265 13.05 -20.33 -2.63
CA VAL A 265 12.53 -18.95 -2.61
C VAL A 265 11.18 -18.85 -3.31
N ILE A 266 10.32 -17.95 -2.83
CA ILE A 266 9.08 -17.56 -3.50
C ILE A 266 9.19 -16.08 -3.86
N LEU A 267 9.10 -15.78 -5.16
CA LEU A 267 9.23 -14.41 -5.66
C LEU A 267 7.85 -13.72 -5.59
N ILE A 268 7.78 -12.53 -5.00
CA ILE A 268 6.57 -11.71 -4.87
C ILE A 268 6.86 -10.36 -5.54
N GLY A 269 6.55 -10.28 -6.83
CA GLY A 269 6.75 -9.08 -7.64
C GLY A 269 5.52 -8.17 -7.66
N HIS A 270 5.74 -6.86 -7.71
CA HIS A 270 4.72 -5.88 -8.07
C HIS A 270 5.15 -5.06 -9.29
N SER A 271 4.28 -4.92 -10.29
CA SER A 271 4.52 -4.07 -11.46
C SER A 271 5.82 -4.47 -12.19
N LEU A 272 6.77 -3.54 -12.41
CA LEU A 272 8.11 -3.86 -12.93
C LEU A 272 8.81 -5.00 -12.16
N GLY A 273 8.57 -5.13 -10.85
CA GLY A 273 9.11 -6.21 -10.03
C GLY A 273 8.70 -7.59 -10.53
N CYS A 274 7.53 -7.74 -11.15
CA CYS A 274 7.11 -8.97 -11.82
C CYS A 274 8.04 -9.33 -13.00
N GLY A 275 8.46 -8.33 -13.79
CA GLY A 275 9.43 -8.54 -14.87
C GLY A 275 10.81 -8.96 -14.35
N LEU A 276 11.28 -8.34 -13.27
CA LEU A 276 12.54 -8.74 -12.63
C LEU A 276 12.46 -10.18 -12.07
N SER A 277 11.35 -10.54 -11.44
CA SER A 277 11.10 -11.91 -10.98
C SER A 277 11.04 -12.93 -12.13
N ALA A 278 10.36 -12.59 -13.23
CA ALA A 278 10.26 -13.46 -14.41
C ALA A 278 11.65 -13.74 -15.04
N LEU A 279 12.54 -12.74 -15.08
CA LEU A 279 13.93 -12.92 -15.51
C LEU A 279 14.73 -13.85 -14.58
N MET A 280 14.46 -13.87 -13.28
CA MET A 280 15.17 -14.77 -12.35
C MET A 280 14.59 -16.20 -12.37
N ALA A 281 13.29 -16.35 -12.61
CA ALA A 281 12.60 -17.66 -12.59
C ALA A 281 12.66 -18.42 -13.92
N SER A 282 12.88 -17.75 -15.05
CA SER A 282 12.73 -18.36 -16.38
C SER A 282 13.95 -19.14 -16.88
N SER A 283 13.71 -20.33 -17.44
CA SER A 283 14.69 -21.11 -18.20
C SER A 283 15.17 -20.38 -19.45
N ALA A 284 14.31 -19.56 -20.08
CA ALA A 284 14.58 -18.77 -21.29
C ALA A 284 15.17 -17.37 -21.01
N SER A 285 15.55 -17.07 -19.76
CA SER A 285 16.13 -15.78 -19.39
C SER A 285 17.58 -15.63 -19.86
N PRO A 286 18.01 -14.44 -20.34
CA PRO A 286 19.42 -14.13 -20.55
C PRO A 286 20.20 -13.93 -19.24
N VAL A 287 19.51 -13.82 -18.10
CA VAL A 287 20.13 -13.68 -16.77
C VAL A 287 20.52 -15.06 -16.25
N LEU A 288 21.83 -15.36 -16.33
CA LEU A 288 22.40 -16.57 -15.73
C LEU A 288 22.42 -16.44 -14.20
N SER A 289 21.60 -17.25 -13.52
CA SER A 289 21.57 -17.31 -12.06
C SER A 289 21.31 -18.72 -11.56
N GLU A 290 22.12 -19.15 -10.59
CA GLU A 290 21.90 -20.38 -9.83
C GLU A 290 20.59 -20.34 -9.03
N LEU A 291 20.13 -19.15 -8.64
CA LEU A 291 18.89 -18.96 -7.88
C LEU A 291 17.67 -19.59 -8.58
N ARG A 292 17.68 -19.66 -9.91
CA ARG A 292 16.59 -20.20 -10.73
C ARG A 292 16.16 -21.62 -10.33
N THR A 293 17.11 -22.50 -9.97
CA THR A 293 16.79 -23.87 -9.53
C THR A 293 16.22 -23.92 -8.12
N HIS A 294 16.30 -22.82 -7.37
CA HIS A 294 15.76 -22.66 -6.02
C HIS A 294 14.46 -21.84 -5.99
N VAL A 295 13.98 -21.29 -7.12
CA VAL A 295 12.64 -20.69 -7.17
C VAL A 295 11.60 -21.80 -7.10
N LEU A 296 10.73 -21.74 -6.10
CA LEU A 296 9.66 -22.73 -5.87
C LEU A 296 8.28 -22.22 -6.30
N GLY A 297 8.11 -20.91 -6.41
CA GLY A 297 6.85 -20.29 -6.83
C GLY A 297 6.99 -18.79 -7.13
N PHE A 298 6.04 -18.25 -7.90
CA PHE A 298 6.04 -16.85 -8.29
C PHE A 298 4.66 -16.21 -8.15
N VAL A 299 4.56 -15.17 -7.34
CA VAL A 299 3.41 -14.25 -7.26
C VAL A 299 3.73 -12.99 -8.07
N ALA A 300 2.87 -12.68 -9.04
CA ALA A 300 3.00 -11.51 -9.90
C ALA A 300 1.77 -10.61 -9.73
N VAL A 301 1.93 -9.51 -8.99
CA VAL A 301 0.88 -8.51 -8.72
C VAL A 301 0.99 -7.35 -9.71
N CYS A 302 -0.09 -7.06 -10.44
CA CYS A 302 -0.14 -6.07 -11.51
C CYS A 302 1.00 -6.26 -12.56
N PRO A 303 1.19 -7.46 -13.14
CA PRO A 303 2.30 -7.72 -14.05
C PRO A 303 2.10 -7.07 -15.44
N PRO A 304 3.15 -6.50 -16.06
CA PRO A 304 3.17 -6.27 -17.51
C PRO A 304 3.40 -7.60 -18.24
N ALA A 305 2.70 -7.82 -19.35
CA ALA A 305 2.80 -9.05 -20.13
C ALA A 305 4.03 -9.09 -21.04
N GLY A 306 4.50 -7.93 -21.51
CA GLY A 306 5.57 -7.86 -22.49
C GLY A 306 6.15 -6.48 -22.71
N PRO A 307 7.11 -6.38 -23.64
CA PRO A 307 7.69 -5.10 -24.01
C PRO A 307 6.70 -4.25 -24.83
N PRO A 308 6.73 -2.90 -24.70
CA PRO A 308 5.84 -2.03 -25.45
C PRO A 308 6.18 -2.03 -26.96
N PRO A 309 5.19 -1.88 -27.86
CA PRO A 309 5.39 -1.88 -29.31
C PRO A 309 6.45 -0.88 -29.81
N GLN A 310 7.08 -1.18 -30.95
CA GLN A 310 8.18 -0.39 -31.53
C GLN A 310 7.84 1.12 -31.71
N SER A 311 6.60 1.46 -32.08
CA SER A 311 6.12 2.85 -32.18
C SER A 311 6.11 3.55 -30.82
N GLN A 312 5.57 2.89 -29.79
CA GLN A 312 5.56 3.40 -28.42
C GLN A 312 6.98 3.54 -27.85
N VAL A 313 7.89 2.60 -28.16
CA VAL A 313 9.32 2.70 -27.75
C VAL A 313 9.97 3.95 -28.32
N LYS A 314 9.73 4.29 -29.59
CA LYS A 314 10.24 5.54 -30.20
C LYS A 314 9.73 6.78 -29.43
N GLN A 315 8.44 6.81 -29.10
CA GLN A 315 7.83 7.90 -28.32
C GLN A 315 8.38 7.98 -26.88
N PHE A 316 8.47 6.85 -26.17
CA PHE A 316 9.02 6.81 -24.81
C PHE A 316 10.49 7.21 -24.77
N ARG A 317 11.32 6.83 -25.75
CA ARG A 317 12.71 7.32 -25.84
C ARG A 317 12.76 8.84 -26.02
N ARG A 318 11.95 9.43 -26.91
CA ARG A 318 11.85 10.89 -27.05
C ARG A 318 11.47 11.57 -25.73
N LEU A 319 10.44 11.06 -25.03
CA LEU A 319 10.01 11.55 -23.71
C LEU A 319 11.13 11.44 -22.66
N LEU A 320 11.83 10.30 -22.61
CA LEU A 320 12.94 10.04 -21.69
C LEU A 320 14.21 10.83 -22.02
N HIS A 321 14.29 11.54 -23.14
CA HIS A 321 15.36 12.50 -23.46
C HIS A 321 15.09 13.93 -22.98
N ILE A 322 13.85 14.30 -22.60
CA ILE A 322 13.50 15.66 -22.16
C ILE A 322 14.44 16.15 -21.03
N PRO A 323 14.98 17.39 -21.07
CA PRO A 323 15.83 17.92 -20.01
C PRO A 323 15.19 17.83 -18.61
N THR A 324 15.97 17.39 -17.62
CA THR A 324 15.48 17.15 -16.24
C THR A 324 14.65 18.31 -15.65
N PRO A 325 15.04 19.60 -15.77
CA PRO A 325 14.25 20.71 -15.22
C PRO A 325 12.82 20.81 -15.81
N ILE A 326 12.66 20.48 -17.09
CA ILE A 326 11.37 20.49 -17.80
C ILE A 326 10.54 19.28 -17.34
N PHE A 327 11.16 18.10 -17.26
CA PHE A 327 10.49 16.88 -16.77
C PHE A 327 10.03 17.04 -15.30
N ASP A 328 10.84 17.67 -14.45
CA ASP A 328 10.49 17.96 -13.05
C ASP A 328 9.45 19.10 -12.90
N LEU A 329 9.33 20.00 -13.87
CA LEU A 329 8.20 20.93 -13.95
C LEU A 329 6.90 20.18 -14.28
N TRP A 330 6.92 19.28 -15.27
CA TRP A 330 5.78 18.43 -15.60
C TRP A 330 5.37 17.53 -14.42
N ARG A 331 6.31 16.84 -13.76
CA ARG A 331 6.03 16.04 -12.55
C ARG A 331 5.53 16.84 -11.35
N ARG A 332 5.79 18.16 -11.28
CA ARG A 332 5.19 19.04 -10.26
C ARG A 332 3.77 19.44 -10.64
N TRP A 333 3.51 19.72 -11.92
CA TRP A 333 2.18 20.02 -12.43
C TRP A 333 1.22 18.82 -12.30
N ASP A 334 1.70 17.62 -12.63
CA ASP A 334 0.93 16.37 -12.56
C ASP A 334 0.56 15.96 -11.11
N ARG A 335 1.39 16.35 -10.13
CA ARG A 335 1.12 16.22 -8.68
C ARG A 335 0.23 17.34 -8.09
N ARG A 336 -0.20 18.33 -8.89
CA ARG A 336 -1.09 19.40 -8.42
C ARG A 336 -2.42 18.80 -7.96
N GLY A 337 -2.83 19.17 -6.74
CA GLY A 337 -3.97 18.54 -6.04
C GLY A 337 -3.55 17.58 -4.92
N GLY A 338 -2.25 17.25 -4.79
CA GLY A 338 -1.77 16.42 -3.68
C GLY A 338 -2.42 15.02 -3.69
N PRO A 339 -3.08 14.58 -2.59
CA PRO A 339 -3.78 13.28 -2.53
C PRO A 339 -4.87 13.11 -3.60
N ASP A 340 -5.42 14.21 -4.12
CA ASP A 340 -6.48 14.22 -5.13
C ASP A 340 -5.95 14.46 -6.55
N SER A 341 -4.62 14.58 -6.71
CA SER A 341 -4.00 14.80 -8.01
C SER A 341 -4.22 13.63 -8.98
N ALA A 342 -4.15 13.93 -10.28
CA ALA A 342 -4.12 12.91 -11.32
C ALA A 342 -2.94 11.92 -11.12
N SER A 343 -1.82 12.39 -10.56
CA SER A 343 -0.67 11.55 -10.23
C SER A 343 -0.95 10.46 -9.20
N VAL A 344 -1.91 10.69 -8.29
CA VAL A 344 -2.30 9.74 -7.25
C VAL A 344 -3.43 8.86 -7.76
N SER A 345 -4.50 9.48 -8.26
CA SER A 345 -5.74 8.79 -8.64
C SER A 345 -5.56 7.73 -9.72
N ARG A 346 -4.51 7.81 -10.56
CA ARG A 346 -4.18 6.76 -11.54
C ARG A 346 -3.54 5.49 -10.96
N PHE A 347 -3.03 5.52 -9.74
CA PHE A 347 -2.47 4.33 -9.09
C PHE A 347 -3.45 3.69 -8.12
N VAL A 348 -4.16 4.51 -7.34
CA VAL A 348 -5.07 4.05 -6.28
C VAL A 348 -6.53 3.95 -6.74
N GLY A 349 -6.88 4.55 -7.89
CA GLY A 349 -8.27 4.67 -8.36
C GLY A 349 -8.99 5.90 -7.79
N ALA A 350 -10.12 6.26 -8.39
CA ALA A 350 -10.90 7.42 -7.96
C ALA A 350 -11.60 7.21 -6.59
N GLY A 351 -11.93 5.96 -6.24
CA GLY A 351 -12.61 5.61 -4.99
C GLY A 351 -11.70 5.37 -3.77
N ALA A 352 -10.38 5.55 -3.90
CA ALA A 352 -9.44 5.26 -2.81
C ALA A 352 -9.61 6.20 -1.60
N ASP A 353 -9.38 5.65 -0.40
CA ASP A 353 -9.41 6.40 0.85
C ASP A 353 -8.27 7.41 0.97
N VAL A 354 -8.46 8.40 1.85
CA VAL A 354 -7.53 9.52 2.04
C VAL A 354 -6.12 9.08 2.47
N GLU A 355 -5.98 8.01 3.26
CA GLU A 355 -4.68 7.54 3.72
C GLU A 355 -3.95 6.75 2.62
N THR A 356 -4.66 5.90 1.87
CA THR A 356 -4.10 5.25 0.67
C THR A 356 -3.64 6.30 -0.36
N ARG A 357 -4.41 7.37 -0.56
CA ARG A 357 -4.03 8.52 -1.41
C ARG A 357 -2.78 9.25 -0.90
N LYS A 358 -2.68 9.50 0.41
CA LYS A 358 -1.48 10.12 1.03
C LYS A 358 -0.23 9.23 0.87
N LEU A 359 -0.37 7.92 1.04
CA LEU A 359 0.73 6.97 0.82
C LEU A 359 1.23 7.02 -0.63
N GLN A 360 0.32 7.02 -1.61
CA GLN A 360 0.70 7.15 -3.02
C GLN A 360 1.38 8.49 -3.34
N LEU A 361 0.87 9.61 -2.80
CA LEU A 361 1.50 10.92 -2.98
C LEU A 361 2.95 10.90 -2.49
N ARG A 362 3.18 10.33 -1.30
CA ARG A 362 4.52 10.17 -0.73
C ARG A 362 5.42 9.31 -1.63
N PHE A 363 4.95 8.20 -2.19
CA PHE A 363 5.74 7.39 -3.13
C PHE A 363 6.07 8.18 -4.42
N ASN A 364 5.12 8.95 -4.93
CA ASN A 364 5.34 9.85 -6.08
C ASN A 364 6.42 10.92 -5.80
N GLU A 365 6.53 11.38 -4.55
CA GLU A 365 7.53 12.36 -4.08
C GLU A 365 8.91 11.76 -3.83
N GLN A 366 8.98 10.53 -3.31
CA GLN A 366 10.23 9.79 -3.10
C GLN A 366 10.88 9.32 -4.41
N SER A 367 10.10 9.17 -5.48
CA SER A 367 10.55 8.73 -6.80
C SER A 367 11.44 9.77 -7.51
N LYS A 368 12.77 9.63 -7.38
CA LYS A 368 13.78 10.53 -7.96
C LYS A 368 13.81 10.43 -9.50
N THR A 369 13.59 11.55 -10.21
CA THR A 369 13.58 11.58 -11.70
C THR A 369 14.80 10.95 -12.39
N PRO A 370 16.06 11.17 -11.94
CA PRO A 370 17.23 10.54 -12.56
C PRO A 370 17.27 9.01 -12.43
N VAL A 371 16.68 8.45 -11.37
CA VAL A 371 16.54 7.01 -11.12
C VAL A 371 15.41 6.45 -11.97
N TRP A 372 14.22 7.06 -11.87
CA TRP A 372 13.03 6.65 -12.60
C TRP A 372 13.28 6.59 -14.11
N ARG A 373 13.94 7.61 -14.69
CA ARG A 373 14.28 7.64 -16.13
C ARG A 373 15.25 6.54 -16.55
N ARG A 374 16.19 6.14 -15.69
CA ARG A 374 17.15 5.06 -15.96
C ARG A 374 16.47 3.71 -15.97
N MET A 375 15.66 3.42 -14.94
CA MET A 375 14.87 2.19 -14.87
C MET A 375 13.85 2.11 -16.02
N ALA A 376 13.12 3.19 -16.29
CA ALA A 376 12.16 3.28 -17.40
C ALA A 376 12.82 3.22 -18.79
N TRP A 377 14.12 3.52 -18.90
CA TRP A 377 14.87 3.28 -20.13
C TRP A 377 15.28 1.81 -20.25
N GLY A 378 15.68 1.18 -19.15
CA GLY A 378 15.99 -0.24 -19.05
C GLY A 378 14.82 -1.18 -19.39
N THR A 379 13.57 -0.71 -19.31
CA THR A 379 12.39 -1.48 -19.72
C THR A 379 12.10 -1.46 -21.23
N LEU A 380 12.78 -0.60 -22.01
CA LEU A 380 12.49 -0.40 -23.44
C LEU A 380 13.38 -1.30 -24.33
N PRO A 381 12.81 -2.22 -25.11
CA PRO A 381 13.57 -3.15 -25.97
C PRO A 381 14.32 -2.42 -27.10
N ARG A 382 15.29 -3.10 -27.69
CA ARG A 382 15.73 -2.83 -29.07
C ARG A 382 15.05 -3.81 -30.01
N TYR A 383 14.36 -3.31 -31.03
CA TYR A 383 13.79 -4.18 -32.06
C TYR A 383 14.83 -4.44 -33.15
N ILE A 384 15.02 -5.72 -33.50
CA ILE A 384 15.82 -6.17 -34.64
C ILE A 384 14.84 -6.68 -35.70
N GLY A 385 14.86 -6.05 -36.88
CA GLY A 385 13.80 -6.22 -37.88
C GLY A 385 12.42 -5.78 -37.35
N ASP A 386 11.36 -6.37 -37.91
CA ASP A 386 9.98 -5.96 -37.66
C ASP A 386 9.29 -6.71 -36.50
N ALA A 387 9.93 -7.71 -35.89
CA ALA A 387 9.28 -8.58 -34.90
C ALA A 387 10.07 -8.84 -33.60
N GLU A 388 11.39 -8.95 -33.63
CA GLU A 388 12.15 -9.46 -32.47
C GLU A 388 12.57 -8.34 -31.51
N ALA A 389 12.06 -8.40 -30.28
CA ALA A 389 12.41 -7.48 -29.19
C ALA A 389 13.56 -8.06 -28.35
N VAL A 390 14.71 -7.37 -28.34
CA VAL A 390 15.91 -7.73 -27.57
C VAL A 390 16.08 -6.80 -26.37
N GLY A 391 16.16 -7.40 -25.18
CA GLY A 391 16.15 -6.68 -23.90
C GLY A 391 14.80 -6.00 -23.61
N GLY A 392 14.70 -5.30 -22.48
CA GLY A 392 13.43 -4.71 -22.06
C GLY A 392 12.41 -5.76 -21.59
N LEU A 393 11.21 -5.32 -21.18
CA LEU A 393 10.30 -6.14 -20.35
C LEU A 393 10.10 -7.58 -20.87
N PRO A 394 10.11 -8.60 -19.98
CA PRO A 394 9.91 -10.00 -20.35
C PRO A 394 8.66 -10.24 -21.20
N GLY A 395 8.87 -10.74 -22.42
CA GLY A 395 7.80 -11.18 -23.31
C GLY A 395 7.48 -12.67 -23.19
N LYS A 396 6.70 -13.16 -24.16
CA LYS A 396 6.16 -14.54 -24.22
C LYS A 396 7.18 -15.64 -23.92
N SER A 397 8.38 -15.60 -24.52
CA SER A 397 9.42 -16.62 -24.33
C SER A 397 9.87 -16.74 -22.87
N VAL A 398 10.13 -15.60 -22.21
CA VAL A 398 10.56 -15.56 -20.81
C VAL A 398 9.43 -16.05 -19.90
N TRP A 399 8.19 -15.60 -20.09
CA TRP A 399 7.05 -16.10 -19.31
C TRP A 399 6.85 -17.62 -19.47
N MET A 400 6.84 -18.12 -20.71
CA MET A 400 6.70 -19.56 -21.01
C MET A 400 7.82 -20.43 -20.43
N GLY A 401 9.02 -19.87 -20.24
CA GLY A 401 10.17 -20.55 -19.61
C GLY A 401 10.09 -20.64 -18.08
N ILE A 402 9.07 -20.09 -17.43
CA ILE A 402 8.83 -20.29 -16.01
C ILE A 402 8.11 -21.64 -15.84
N HIS A 403 8.70 -22.54 -15.06
CA HIS A 403 8.18 -23.89 -14.83
C HIS A 403 7.58 -24.11 -13.43
N THR A 404 7.76 -23.14 -12.52
CA THR A 404 7.19 -23.13 -11.17
C THR A 404 5.70 -22.73 -11.20
N PRO A 405 4.91 -23.05 -10.16
CA PRO A 405 3.58 -22.47 -9.93
C PRO A 405 3.59 -20.93 -10.01
N ILE A 406 2.52 -20.35 -10.57
CA ILE A 406 2.38 -18.90 -10.77
C ILE A 406 1.02 -18.39 -10.29
N LEU A 407 1.01 -17.32 -9.49
CA LEU A 407 -0.17 -16.56 -9.11
C LEU A 407 -0.16 -15.19 -9.80
N LEU A 408 -1.09 -14.96 -10.72
CA LEU A 408 -1.27 -13.70 -11.44
C LEU A 408 -2.41 -12.90 -10.79
N ILE A 409 -2.18 -11.62 -10.47
CA ILE A 409 -3.18 -10.77 -9.84
C ILE A 409 -3.21 -9.40 -10.54
N ALA A 410 -4.39 -8.84 -10.81
CA ALA A 410 -4.56 -7.47 -11.30
C ALA A 410 -5.78 -6.78 -10.69
N GLY A 411 -5.80 -5.45 -10.71
CA GLY A 411 -7.00 -4.64 -10.47
C GLY A 411 -7.72 -4.36 -11.79
N GLU A 412 -9.05 -4.48 -11.81
CA GLU A 412 -9.88 -4.19 -12.97
C GLU A 412 -9.77 -2.71 -13.40
N SER A 413 -9.64 -1.81 -12.44
CA SER A 413 -9.48 -0.36 -12.66
C SER A 413 -8.03 0.10 -12.72
N ASP A 414 -7.06 -0.79 -12.96
CA ASP A 414 -5.63 -0.45 -13.11
C ASP A 414 -5.35 0.16 -14.51
N PRO A 415 -5.00 1.46 -14.62
CA PRO A 415 -4.68 2.09 -15.90
C PRO A 415 -3.19 1.99 -16.27
N ILE A 416 -2.35 1.46 -15.37
CA ILE A 416 -0.89 1.36 -15.53
C ILE A 416 -0.52 0.00 -16.14
N THR A 417 -1.06 -1.07 -15.55
CA THR A 417 -0.94 -2.46 -16.01
C THR A 417 -2.34 -3.06 -15.99
N LYS A 418 -3.08 -2.84 -17.09
CA LYS A 418 -4.48 -3.26 -17.24
C LYS A 418 -4.65 -4.74 -16.94
N SER A 419 -5.80 -5.15 -16.44
CA SER A 419 -6.15 -6.56 -16.21
C SER A 419 -5.98 -7.44 -17.46
N THR A 420 -6.07 -6.85 -18.66
CA THR A 420 -5.77 -7.51 -19.94
C THR A 420 -4.30 -7.93 -20.13
N GLU A 421 -3.37 -7.44 -19.31
CA GLU A 421 -1.99 -7.96 -19.27
C GLU A 421 -1.95 -9.36 -18.63
N VAL A 422 -2.75 -9.62 -17.59
CA VAL A 422 -2.90 -10.98 -17.02
C VAL A 422 -3.54 -11.93 -18.02
N ALA A 423 -4.52 -11.47 -18.79
CA ALA A 423 -5.10 -12.23 -19.91
C ALA A 423 -4.03 -12.66 -20.93
N LYS A 424 -3.22 -11.73 -21.42
CA LYS A 424 -2.11 -12.03 -22.35
C LYS A 424 -1.10 -13.02 -21.78
N ILE A 425 -0.77 -12.92 -20.49
CA ILE A 425 0.15 -13.87 -19.85
C ILE A 425 -0.49 -15.27 -19.81
N LEU A 426 -1.78 -15.41 -19.50
CA LEU A 426 -2.49 -16.70 -19.56
C LEU A 426 -2.51 -17.29 -20.97
N GLU A 427 -2.72 -16.47 -22.00
CA GLU A 427 -2.66 -16.87 -23.42
C GLU A 427 -1.28 -17.42 -23.80
N TYR A 428 -0.18 -16.89 -23.23
CA TYR A 428 1.17 -17.44 -23.46
C TYR A 428 1.33 -18.88 -22.97
N PHE A 429 0.59 -19.28 -21.94
CA PHE A 429 0.56 -20.65 -21.42
C PHE A 429 -0.51 -21.54 -22.08
N GLY A 430 -1.22 -21.03 -23.10
CA GLY A 430 -2.28 -21.78 -23.80
C GLY A 430 -3.66 -21.73 -23.13
N GLY A 431 -3.86 -20.84 -22.14
CA GLY A 431 -5.18 -20.59 -21.58
C GLY A 431 -6.02 -19.69 -22.50
N THR A 432 -7.22 -20.13 -22.86
CA THR A 432 -8.20 -19.31 -23.62
C THR A 432 -9.21 -18.63 -22.70
N LEU A 433 -9.56 -17.38 -23.02
CA LEU A 433 -10.68 -16.65 -22.41
C LEU A 433 -12.06 -17.09 -22.95
N GLY A 434 -12.25 -18.40 -23.12
CA GLY A 434 -13.45 -18.98 -23.73
C GLY A 434 -14.32 -19.74 -22.72
N ASN A 435 -15.36 -19.08 -22.18
CA ASN A 435 -16.57 -19.59 -21.51
C ASN A 435 -16.50 -20.70 -20.44
N ASN A 436 -15.36 -21.33 -20.16
CA ASN A 436 -15.22 -22.36 -19.12
C ASN A 436 -14.77 -21.71 -17.80
N SER A 437 -15.71 -21.57 -16.87
CA SER A 437 -15.64 -20.73 -15.67
C SER A 437 -14.69 -21.21 -14.54
N GLU A 438 -13.65 -21.99 -14.82
CA GLU A 438 -12.82 -22.65 -13.79
C GLU A 438 -11.44 -22.03 -13.53
N SER A 439 -10.94 -21.16 -14.42
CA SER A 439 -9.54 -20.69 -14.40
C SER A 439 -9.33 -19.24 -13.96
N ILE A 440 -10.37 -18.42 -13.95
CA ILE A 440 -10.34 -17.02 -13.50
C ILE A 440 -11.44 -16.83 -12.45
N HIS A 441 -11.06 -16.42 -11.24
CA HIS A 441 -12.01 -16.01 -10.21
C HIS A 441 -12.01 -14.49 -10.08
N THR A 442 -13.14 -13.86 -10.42
CA THR A 442 -13.39 -12.45 -10.07
C THR A 442 -13.61 -12.37 -8.56
N VAL A 443 -12.81 -11.55 -7.89
CA VAL A 443 -12.85 -11.45 -6.42
C VAL A 443 -13.93 -10.47 -6.00
N ASN A 444 -15.20 -10.85 -6.17
CA ASN A 444 -16.31 -10.04 -5.67
C ASN A 444 -16.08 -9.71 -4.19
N HIS A 445 -16.35 -8.45 -3.80
CA HIS A 445 -16.42 -8.07 -2.40
C HIS A 445 -17.26 -9.10 -1.64
N MET A 446 -16.75 -9.64 -0.53
CA MET A 446 -17.52 -10.51 0.37
C MET A 446 -18.57 -9.70 1.14
N VAL A 447 -19.56 -9.18 0.42
CA VAL A 447 -20.90 -8.98 0.96
C VAL A 447 -21.53 -10.38 0.97
N ALA A 448 -21.91 -10.86 2.14
CA ALA A 448 -22.52 -12.17 2.28
C ALA A 448 -23.93 -12.13 1.65
N ASP A 449 -24.07 -12.70 0.45
CA ASP A 449 -25.38 -12.83 -0.20
C ASP A 449 -26.27 -13.76 0.64
N SER A 450 -27.37 -13.20 1.12
CA SER A 450 -28.24 -13.78 2.14
C SER A 450 -29.34 -14.65 1.53
N THR A 451 -28.97 -15.66 0.72
CA THR A 451 -29.90 -16.68 0.24
C THR A 451 -29.37 -18.10 0.50
N GLY A 452 -29.75 -18.67 1.64
CA GLY A 452 -29.28 -19.98 2.06
C GLY A 452 -29.88 -21.13 1.25
N ARG A 453 -29.02 -21.96 0.63
CA ARG A 453 -29.32 -23.37 0.35
C ARG A 453 -28.21 -24.29 0.86
N ARG A 454 -28.63 -25.40 1.45
CA ARG A 454 -27.84 -26.26 2.33
C ARG A 454 -26.92 -27.20 1.54
N LEU A 455 -25.70 -27.43 2.05
CA LEU A 455 -24.90 -28.61 1.75
C LEU A 455 -24.03 -28.98 2.97
N PHE A 456 -24.66 -29.58 3.98
CA PHE A 456 -23.99 -30.41 4.99
C PHE A 456 -24.90 -31.62 5.23
N GLY A 457 -24.53 -32.77 4.65
CA GLY A 457 -25.14 -34.05 4.97
C GLY A 457 -24.59 -34.54 6.30
N SER A 458 -25.45 -34.73 7.28
CA SER A 458 -25.08 -35.25 8.59
C SER A 458 -24.74 -36.73 8.50
N VAL A 459 -23.58 -37.12 9.04
CA VAL A 459 -23.30 -38.53 9.34
C VAL A 459 -23.85 -38.82 10.72
N THR A 460 -24.94 -39.57 10.78
CA THR A 460 -25.43 -40.24 11.99
C THR A 460 -25.38 -41.73 11.77
N SER A 461 -24.59 -42.43 12.58
CA SER A 461 -24.55 -43.89 12.66
C SER A 461 -25.74 -44.43 13.44
N ASP A 462 -26.39 -45.47 12.92
CA ASP A 462 -27.00 -46.51 13.77
C ASP A 462 -27.08 -47.86 13.02
N ASP A 463 -27.17 -48.95 13.78
CA ASP A 463 -26.93 -50.34 13.35
C ASP A 463 -28.11 -51.03 12.61
N THR A 464 -27.84 -52.00 11.73
CA THR A 464 -28.11 -53.47 11.96
C THR A 464 -27.97 -54.36 10.69
N LEU A 465 -27.84 -55.68 10.91
CA LEU A 465 -27.53 -56.75 9.94
C LEU A 465 -28.76 -57.34 9.22
N GLY A 466 -28.52 -58.05 8.08
CA GLY A 466 -29.39 -59.13 7.56
C GLY A 466 -29.79 -58.96 6.09
N ASP A 467 -29.03 -59.44 5.10
CA ASP A 467 -28.96 -60.82 4.55
C ASP A 467 -29.98 -61.16 3.43
N LYS A 468 -29.43 -61.33 2.22
CA LYS A 468 -29.82 -62.23 1.09
C LYS A 468 -31.06 -62.02 0.17
N THR A 469 -30.69 -62.07 -1.12
CA THR A 469 -31.26 -62.84 -2.27
C THR A 469 -32.35 -62.26 -3.21
N LEU A 470 -31.85 -61.90 -4.41
CA LEU A 470 -32.21 -62.41 -5.76
C LEU A 470 -33.33 -61.75 -6.61
N CYS A 471 -32.89 -61.28 -7.79
CA CYS A 471 -33.56 -61.27 -9.11
C CYS A 471 -34.86 -60.43 -9.30
N ASP A 472 -35.19 -59.82 -10.44
CA ASP A 472 -34.54 -59.44 -11.72
C ASP A 472 -35.56 -58.49 -12.43
N ASP A 473 -35.31 -57.62 -13.43
CA ASP A 473 -34.18 -57.19 -14.27
C ASP A 473 -34.44 -55.70 -14.68
N GLY A 474 -33.55 -55.03 -15.43
CA GLY A 474 -33.94 -53.90 -16.29
C GLY A 474 -32.98 -52.73 -16.44
N SER A 475 -31.86 -52.93 -17.14
CA SER A 475 -31.20 -51.93 -18.02
C SER A 475 -30.93 -50.49 -17.49
N ALA A 476 -29.73 -50.27 -16.94
CA ALA A 476 -28.92 -49.07 -17.22
C ALA A 476 -27.43 -49.35 -16.99
N THR A 477 -26.61 -49.33 -18.04
CA THR A 477 -25.19 -49.70 -17.96
C THR A 477 -24.33 -48.63 -17.28
N SER A 478 -24.00 -48.84 -16.01
CA SER A 478 -22.91 -48.19 -15.30
C SER A 478 -21.57 -48.82 -15.68
N GLY A 479 -20.80 -48.14 -16.54
CA GLY A 479 -19.44 -48.53 -16.90
C GLY A 479 -18.44 -48.20 -15.80
N GLU A 480 -17.59 -49.17 -15.47
CA GLU A 480 -16.57 -49.15 -14.42
C GLU A 480 -15.72 -47.86 -14.35
N LEU A 481 -15.38 -47.46 -13.12
CA LEU A 481 -14.35 -46.48 -12.83
C LEU A 481 -12.95 -47.08 -13.05
N VAL A 482 -12.61 -47.38 -14.31
CA VAL A 482 -11.29 -47.91 -14.67
C VAL A 482 -10.23 -46.84 -14.40
N THR A 483 -9.27 -47.17 -13.53
CA THR A 483 -8.15 -46.31 -13.16
C THR A 483 -7.18 -46.13 -14.33
N ILE A 484 -7.30 -45.03 -15.10
CA ILE A 484 -6.34 -44.65 -16.15
C ILE A 484 -5.37 -43.56 -15.63
N ASP A 485 -4.69 -43.85 -14.52
CA ASP A 485 -3.64 -43.00 -13.94
C ASP A 485 -2.24 -43.30 -14.55
N LYS A 486 -2.17 -43.74 -15.81
CA LYS A 486 -0.93 -44.28 -16.39
C LYS A 486 -0.61 -43.95 -17.85
N ALA A 487 -1.21 -42.89 -18.42
CA ALA A 487 -0.96 -42.50 -19.81
C ALA A 487 -0.93 -40.98 -20.11
N LEU A 488 -0.78 -40.11 -19.11
CA LEU A 488 -0.68 -38.65 -19.29
C LEU A 488 0.42 -38.05 -18.40
N GLY A 489 1.67 -38.35 -18.74
CA GLY A 489 2.83 -37.73 -18.11
C GLY A 489 3.12 -36.35 -18.70
N GLU A 490 2.69 -35.29 -18.01
CA GLU A 490 3.43 -34.04 -17.80
C GLU A 490 2.62 -33.09 -16.89
N ALA A 491 3.29 -32.42 -15.96
CA ALA A 491 2.62 -31.70 -14.87
C ALA A 491 1.80 -30.50 -15.38
N ARG A 492 0.48 -30.50 -15.09
CA ARG A 492 -0.36 -29.31 -15.26
C ARG A 492 0.14 -28.19 -14.35
N ARG A 493 0.83 -27.22 -14.96
CA ARG A 493 1.37 -26.00 -14.35
C ARG A 493 0.33 -25.36 -13.43
N GLY A 494 0.66 -25.20 -12.15
CA GLY A 494 -0.19 -24.56 -11.13
C GLY A 494 -0.29 -23.06 -11.33
N ILE A 495 -0.95 -22.63 -12.41
CA ILE A 495 -1.20 -21.22 -12.74
C ILE A 495 -2.59 -20.84 -12.25
N LYS A 496 -2.68 -19.76 -11.46
CA LYS A 496 -3.93 -19.20 -10.96
C LYS A 496 -3.98 -17.70 -11.27
N ALA A 497 -5.16 -17.20 -11.61
CA ALA A 497 -5.37 -15.80 -11.93
C ALA A 497 -6.59 -15.22 -11.18
N PHE A 498 -6.41 -14.02 -10.62
CA PHE A 498 -7.45 -13.28 -9.92
C PHE A 498 -7.51 -11.84 -10.41
N ILE A 499 -8.71 -11.36 -10.71
CA ILE A 499 -8.96 -9.94 -11.00
C ILE A 499 -9.78 -9.39 -9.84
N PHE A 500 -9.23 -8.37 -9.18
CA PHE A 500 -9.92 -7.60 -8.17
C PHE A 500 -10.87 -6.63 -8.89
N PRO A 501 -12.17 -6.60 -8.57
CA PRO A 501 -13.17 -5.79 -9.26
C PRO A 501 -12.94 -4.30 -9.00
N ALA A 502 -13.54 -3.46 -9.84
CA ALA A 502 -13.60 -2.02 -9.65
C ALA A 502 -14.13 -1.69 -8.22
N PRO A 503 -13.52 -0.72 -7.51
CA PRO A 503 -12.56 0.28 -7.99
C PRO A 503 -11.07 -0.13 -7.87
N ALA A 504 -10.74 -1.40 -7.63
CA ALA A 504 -9.36 -1.83 -7.38
C ALA A 504 -8.41 -1.54 -8.57
N ALA A 505 -7.28 -0.89 -8.26
CA ALA A 505 -6.32 -0.38 -9.25
C ALA A 505 -4.90 -0.90 -8.97
N HIS A 506 -3.85 -0.19 -9.44
CA HIS A 506 -2.44 -0.60 -9.34
C HIS A 506 -1.91 -0.76 -7.89
N ALA A 507 -2.60 -0.17 -6.91
CA ALA A 507 -2.14 -0.03 -5.51
C ALA A 507 -2.36 -1.25 -4.60
N LEU A 508 -2.76 -2.42 -5.14
CA LEU A 508 -3.15 -3.61 -4.37
C LEU A 508 -2.26 -3.99 -3.15
N PRO A 509 -0.91 -3.85 -3.18
CA PRO A 509 -0.07 -4.21 -2.02
C PRO A 509 -0.24 -3.32 -0.78
N TYR A 510 -0.82 -2.11 -0.90
CA TYR A 510 -0.95 -1.14 0.19
C TYR A 510 -2.28 -0.38 0.25
N ASP A 511 -3.16 -0.52 -0.76
CA ASP A 511 -4.54 -0.06 -0.67
C ASP A 511 -5.29 -0.84 0.42
N ARG A 512 -5.86 -0.08 1.38
CA ARG A 512 -6.49 -0.59 2.60
C ARG A 512 -7.64 -1.56 2.35
N ASN A 513 -8.30 -1.46 1.21
CA ASN A 513 -9.45 -2.29 0.85
C ASN A 513 -9.03 -3.63 0.22
N THR A 514 -7.81 -3.73 -0.32
CA THR A 514 -7.39 -4.86 -1.16
C THR A 514 -6.23 -5.68 -0.57
N TYR A 515 -5.34 -5.09 0.24
CA TYR A 515 -4.14 -5.78 0.74
C TYR A 515 -4.45 -7.03 1.60
N ARG A 516 -5.55 -7.04 2.37
CA ARG A 516 -5.92 -8.21 3.20
C ARG A 516 -6.27 -9.40 2.31
N THR A 517 -7.18 -9.19 1.36
CA THR A 517 -7.60 -10.20 0.39
C THR A 517 -6.41 -10.67 -0.45
N LEU A 518 -5.51 -9.76 -0.84
CA LEU A 518 -4.25 -10.09 -1.51
C LEU A 518 -3.35 -10.98 -0.63
N SER A 519 -3.15 -10.63 0.65
CA SER A 519 -2.42 -11.48 1.60
C SER A 519 -3.07 -12.86 1.76
N GLY A 520 -4.40 -12.93 1.80
CA GLY A 520 -5.17 -14.17 1.82
C GLY A 520 -4.89 -15.04 0.60
N LEU A 521 -5.06 -14.49 -0.61
CA LEU A 521 -4.80 -15.19 -1.88
C LEU A 521 -3.35 -15.68 -1.99
N ILE A 522 -2.37 -14.89 -1.54
CA ILE A 522 -0.96 -15.29 -1.51
C ILE A 522 -0.76 -16.50 -0.61
N GLN A 523 -1.24 -16.47 0.63
CA GLN A 523 -1.12 -17.58 1.59
C GLN A 523 -1.82 -18.84 1.09
N ASP A 524 -3.07 -18.69 0.62
CA ASP A 524 -3.90 -19.80 0.14
C ASP A 524 -3.29 -20.46 -1.12
N PHE A 525 -2.61 -19.69 -1.97
CA PHE A 525 -1.84 -20.20 -3.11
C PHE A 525 -0.56 -20.92 -2.68
N VAL A 526 0.32 -20.29 -1.88
CA VAL A 526 1.63 -20.88 -1.56
C VAL A 526 1.50 -22.16 -0.74
N MET A 527 0.52 -22.24 0.17
CA MET A 527 0.29 -23.44 0.96
C MET A 527 -0.26 -24.62 0.13
N LYS A 528 -1.03 -24.34 -0.94
CA LYS A 528 -1.66 -25.37 -1.78
C LYS A 528 -0.79 -25.83 -2.95
N HIS A 529 0.06 -24.94 -3.46
CA HIS A 529 0.77 -25.16 -4.72
C HIS A 529 2.30 -25.17 -4.58
N VAL A 530 2.86 -24.76 -3.43
CA VAL A 530 4.32 -24.67 -3.25
C VAL A 530 4.82 -25.49 -2.05
N ASP A 531 4.33 -25.20 -0.84
CA ASP A 531 4.77 -25.89 0.38
C ASP A 531 3.67 -25.81 1.46
N GLU A 532 3.08 -26.95 1.84
CA GLU A 532 2.00 -27.02 2.83
C GLU A 532 2.39 -26.44 4.20
N ARG A 533 3.69 -26.43 4.52
CA ARG A 533 4.23 -25.89 5.77
C ARG A 533 4.10 -24.37 5.84
N LEU A 534 3.73 -23.70 4.75
CA LEU A 534 3.36 -22.29 4.70
C LEU A 534 1.90 -22.03 5.12
N SER A 535 1.13 -23.07 5.48
CA SER A 535 -0.15 -22.90 6.18
C SER A 535 0.10 -22.48 7.63
N LEU A 536 -0.39 -21.30 8.03
CA LEU A 536 -0.30 -20.81 9.40
C LEU A 536 -0.98 -21.77 10.40
N GLY A 537 -2.15 -22.33 10.03
CA GLY A 537 -2.83 -23.34 10.84
C GLY A 537 -1.97 -24.60 11.05
N TRP A 538 -1.32 -25.11 10.00
CA TRP A 538 -0.39 -26.24 10.10
C TRP A 538 0.80 -25.92 11.02
N GLN A 539 1.41 -24.73 10.88
CA GLN A 539 2.54 -24.33 11.73
C GLN A 539 2.14 -24.25 13.20
N LEU A 540 0.97 -23.66 13.51
CA LEU A 540 0.46 -23.53 14.87
C LEU A 540 0.10 -24.89 15.49
N GLN A 541 -0.45 -25.81 14.68
CA GLN A 541 -0.66 -27.20 15.09
C GLN A 541 0.68 -27.90 15.41
N HIS A 542 1.67 -27.82 14.52
CA HIS A 542 3.01 -28.40 14.72
C HIS A 542 3.73 -27.83 15.96
N LEU A 543 3.69 -26.51 16.14
CA LEU A 543 4.30 -25.85 17.29
C LEU A 543 3.65 -26.30 18.60
N THR A 544 2.33 -26.49 18.61
CA THR A 544 1.60 -26.93 19.81
C THR A 544 1.83 -28.42 20.12
N THR A 545 1.77 -29.30 19.12
CA THR A 545 1.94 -30.76 19.31
C THR A 545 3.39 -31.18 19.58
N SER A 546 4.39 -30.42 19.11
CA SER A 546 5.81 -30.68 19.40
C SER A 546 6.24 -30.37 20.85
N GLY A 547 5.31 -30.01 21.75
CA GLY A 547 5.54 -29.80 23.19
C GLY A 547 6.39 -28.57 23.56
N LYS A 548 6.94 -27.85 22.57
CA LYS A 548 7.86 -26.71 22.75
C LYS A 548 7.18 -25.33 22.77
N TRP A 549 5.85 -25.29 22.70
CA TRP A 549 5.09 -24.04 22.58
C TRP A 549 3.85 -23.96 23.47
N ASP A 550 3.41 -25.06 24.12
CA ASP A 550 2.21 -24.98 24.94
C ASP A 550 2.39 -23.94 26.06
N VAL A 551 1.37 -23.10 26.18
CA VAL A 551 1.54 -21.75 26.68
C VAL A 551 1.94 -21.82 28.16
N LYS A 552 2.93 -21.01 28.58
CA LYS A 552 3.42 -20.90 29.98
C LYS A 552 2.34 -20.65 31.06
N ASN A 553 1.07 -20.57 30.67
CA ASN A 553 -0.10 -20.34 31.51
C ASN A 553 -1.41 -20.91 30.89
N LEU A 554 -1.39 -22.07 30.20
CA LEU A 554 -2.62 -22.63 29.59
C LEU A 554 -3.78 -22.78 30.59
N ALA A 555 -3.54 -23.31 31.78
CA ALA A 555 -4.57 -23.44 32.83
C ALA A 555 -5.21 -22.09 33.20
N LYS A 556 -4.41 -21.03 33.30
CA LYS A 556 -4.89 -19.66 33.56
C LYS A 556 -5.68 -19.06 32.40
N TRP A 557 -5.31 -19.38 31.16
CA TRP A 557 -6.09 -19.00 29.98
C TRP A 557 -7.41 -19.79 29.89
N LYS A 558 -7.41 -21.10 30.22
CA LYS A 558 -8.64 -21.93 30.26
C LYS A 558 -9.60 -21.40 31.33
N GLY A 559 -9.10 -21.05 32.52
CA GLY A 559 -9.85 -20.45 33.63
C GLY A 559 -10.35 -19.01 33.43
N HIS A 560 -10.29 -18.44 32.22
CA HIS A 560 -10.91 -17.16 31.89
C HIS A 560 -11.99 -17.33 30.82
N GLN A 561 -13.12 -16.64 31.01
CA GLN A 561 -14.27 -16.67 30.10
C GLN A 561 -13.82 -16.32 28.67
N PRO A 562 -14.24 -17.09 27.64
CA PRO A 562 -13.86 -16.83 26.25
C PRO A 562 -14.18 -15.40 25.77
N VAL A 563 -15.45 -14.99 25.87
CA VAL A 563 -16.00 -13.70 25.43
C VAL A 563 -16.81 -13.09 26.57
N SER A 564 -16.75 -11.77 26.75
CA SER A 564 -17.51 -11.02 27.75
C SER A 564 -19.00 -10.92 27.42
N LYS A 565 -19.78 -10.33 28.33
CA LYS A 565 -21.07 -9.72 27.97
C LYS A 565 -20.83 -8.50 27.02
N PRO A 566 -21.81 -8.09 26.21
CA PRO A 566 -21.80 -6.82 25.50
C PRO A 566 -21.42 -5.64 26.39
N ILE A 567 -20.61 -4.73 25.86
CA ILE A 567 -20.15 -3.49 26.52
C ILE A 567 -20.61 -2.32 25.67
N ALA A 568 -21.48 -1.47 26.26
CA ALA A 568 -22.06 -0.27 25.65
C ALA A 568 -22.54 -0.44 24.19
N ASP A 569 -23.19 -1.57 23.90
CA ASP A 569 -23.79 -1.97 22.61
C ASP A 569 -22.85 -1.85 21.41
N THR A 570 -21.55 -2.09 21.64
CA THR A 570 -20.53 -1.96 20.59
C THR A 570 -19.41 -2.98 20.72
N PHE A 571 -18.98 -3.31 21.94
CA PHE A 571 -17.82 -4.18 22.14
C PHE A 571 -18.16 -5.50 22.82
N VAL A 572 -17.36 -6.52 22.53
CA VAL A 572 -17.15 -7.65 23.43
C VAL A 572 -15.66 -7.86 23.66
N ALA A 573 -15.26 -7.97 24.92
CA ALA A 573 -13.89 -8.24 25.33
C ALA A 573 -13.65 -9.75 25.39
N MET A 574 -12.67 -10.27 24.66
CA MET A 574 -12.39 -11.70 24.60
C MET A 574 -10.94 -12.03 24.95
N LYS A 575 -10.68 -13.27 25.34
CA LYS A 575 -9.33 -13.83 25.36
C LYS A 575 -8.93 -14.21 23.93
N THR A 576 -7.63 -14.24 23.64
CA THR A 576 -7.14 -14.71 22.33
C THR A 576 -7.69 -16.11 22.04
N LEU A 577 -8.10 -16.35 20.78
CA LEU A 577 -8.38 -17.69 20.26
C LEU A 577 -7.09 -18.52 20.26
N ARG A 578 -7.20 -19.84 20.04
CA ARG A 578 -6.05 -20.75 19.82
C ARG A 578 -6.37 -21.69 18.66
N GLU A 579 -5.37 -22.03 17.84
CA GLU A 579 -5.53 -23.04 16.78
C GLU A 579 -5.87 -24.42 17.35
N VAL A 580 -5.19 -24.78 18.44
CA VAL A 580 -5.33 -26.07 19.12
C VAL A 580 -5.97 -25.86 20.48
N ASP A 581 -7.29 -25.92 20.50
CA ASP A 581 -8.14 -25.91 21.69
C ASP A 581 -9.43 -26.70 21.42
N GLU A 582 -10.16 -27.06 22.47
CA GLU A 582 -11.40 -27.83 22.36
C GLU A 582 -12.65 -26.95 22.17
N GLN A 583 -12.58 -25.66 22.52
CA GLN A 583 -13.77 -24.79 22.63
C GLN A 583 -13.58 -23.37 22.06
N HIS A 584 -12.38 -22.79 22.13
CA HIS A 584 -12.13 -21.40 21.70
C HIS A 584 -11.14 -21.34 20.53
N THR A 585 -11.46 -22.12 19.49
CA THR A 585 -10.81 -22.13 18.17
C THR A 585 -11.48 -21.16 17.19
N PRO A 586 -10.82 -20.70 16.11
CA PRO A 586 -11.44 -19.82 15.12
C PRO A 586 -12.69 -20.42 14.48
N ILE A 587 -12.67 -21.71 14.14
CA ILE A 587 -13.80 -22.42 13.51
C ILE A 587 -15.02 -22.44 14.44
N GLN A 588 -14.86 -22.86 15.69
CA GLN A 588 -15.95 -22.91 16.68
C GLN A 588 -16.44 -21.51 17.03
N PHE A 589 -15.53 -20.53 17.11
CA PHE A 589 -15.88 -19.13 17.34
C PHE A 589 -16.74 -18.58 16.19
N VAL A 590 -16.39 -18.83 14.93
CA VAL A 590 -17.23 -18.50 13.77
C VAL A 590 -18.61 -19.16 13.89
N GLN A 591 -18.67 -20.46 14.18
CA GLN A 591 -19.94 -21.19 14.31
C GLN A 591 -20.86 -20.59 15.39
N GLN A 592 -20.30 -20.09 16.51
CA GLN A 592 -21.07 -19.53 17.63
C GLN A 592 -21.42 -18.04 17.46
N TRP A 593 -20.53 -17.25 16.84
CA TRP A 593 -20.56 -15.78 16.86
C TRP A 593 -20.76 -15.11 15.50
N LYS A 594 -20.80 -15.84 14.39
CA LYS A 594 -21.19 -15.28 13.07
C LYS A 594 -22.51 -14.53 13.17
N GLY A 595 -22.55 -13.31 12.63
CA GLY A 595 -23.70 -12.41 12.71
C GLY A 595 -23.89 -11.70 14.06
N LYS A 596 -23.22 -12.12 15.14
CA LYS A 596 -23.22 -11.44 16.45
C LYS A 596 -21.97 -10.60 16.68
N ILE A 597 -20.85 -11.01 16.09
CA ILE A 597 -19.58 -10.29 16.05
C ILE A 597 -19.25 -10.01 14.58
N PHE A 598 -19.02 -8.75 14.24
CA PHE A 598 -18.71 -8.31 12.88
C PHE A 598 -17.21 -8.42 12.58
N ALA A 599 -16.38 -8.03 13.55
CA ALA A 599 -14.93 -7.99 13.41
C ALA A 599 -14.23 -8.30 14.73
N VAL A 600 -13.00 -8.83 14.64
CA VAL A 600 -12.08 -9.08 15.75
C VAL A 600 -10.86 -8.17 15.62
N ILE A 601 -10.64 -7.33 16.64
CA ILE A 601 -9.49 -6.44 16.78
C ILE A 601 -8.48 -7.10 17.74
N ASP A 602 -7.39 -7.61 17.17
CA ASP A 602 -6.26 -8.16 17.91
C ASP A 602 -5.26 -7.05 18.26
N ILE A 603 -5.24 -6.66 19.53
CA ILE A 603 -4.32 -5.66 20.06
C ILE A 603 -3.03 -6.26 20.68
N SER A 604 -2.80 -7.56 20.52
CA SER A 604 -1.59 -8.23 21.01
C SER A 604 -0.35 -7.90 20.18
N HIS A 605 0.82 -7.92 20.82
CA HIS A 605 2.11 -7.61 20.17
C HIS A 605 2.61 -8.74 19.25
N GLU A 606 2.47 -9.97 19.74
CA GLU A 606 3.00 -11.18 19.11
C GLU A 606 2.08 -11.65 17.98
N SER A 607 2.59 -12.52 17.11
CA SER A 607 1.81 -13.22 16.09
C SER A 607 0.60 -13.92 16.73
N PRO A 608 -0.57 -13.95 16.07
CA PRO A 608 -1.75 -14.62 16.63
C PRO A 608 -1.46 -16.11 16.82
N VAL A 609 -1.98 -16.68 17.91
CA VAL A 609 -1.80 -18.09 18.29
C VAL A 609 -2.85 -19.01 17.63
N TYR A 610 -3.42 -18.53 16.53
CA TYR A 610 -4.50 -19.09 15.72
C TYR A 610 -4.44 -18.48 14.30
N ASP A 611 -4.99 -19.15 13.29
CA ASP A 611 -5.07 -18.63 11.92
C ASP A 611 -6.26 -17.65 11.78
N PRO A 612 -6.02 -16.35 11.52
CA PRO A 612 -7.10 -15.38 11.37
C PRO A 612 -7.90 -15.54 10.08
N SER A 613 -7.34 -16.20 9.04
CA SER A 613 -8.04 -16.39 7.77
C SER A 613 -9.29 -17.25 7.92
N GLN A 614 -9.35 -18.09 8.95
CA GLN A 614 -10.52 -18.88 9.32
C GLN A 614 -11.68 -18.01 9.83
N LEU A 615 -11.39 -16.89 10.50
CA LEU A 615 -12.40 -15.90 10.88
C LEU A 615 -12.96 -15.20 9.64
N GLU A 616 -12.07 -14.75 8.75
CA GLU A 616 -12.42 -14.02 7.53
C GLU A 616 -13.26 -14.90 6.58
N LYS A 617 -12.83 -16.14 6.34
CA LYS A 617 -13.60 -17.18 5.62
C LYS A 617 -14.96 -17.47 6.28
N GLY A 618 -15.05 -17.30 7.61
CA GLY A 618 -16.29 -17.41 8.37
C GLY A 618 -17.27 -16.25 8.21
N GLY A 619 -16.81 -15.09 7.73
CA GLY A 619 -17.56 -13.83 7.67
C GLY A 619 -17.38 -12.94 8.90
N ILE A 620 -16.26 -13.05 9.62
CA ILE A 620 -15.87 -12.16 10.72
C ILE A 620 -14.55 -11.48 10.33
N GLN A 621 -14.52 -10.16 10.15
CA GLN A 621 -13.30 -9.44 9.75
C GLN A 621 -12.18 -9.54 10.80
N TYR A 622 -10.91 -9.45 10.39
CA TYR A 622 -9.78 -9.44 11.31
C TYR A 622 -8.88 -8.19 11.16
N HIS A 623 -8.58 -7.55 12.30
CA HIS A 623 -7.75 -6.35 12.36
C HIS A 623 -6.67 -6.47 13.44
N LYS A 624 -5.41 -6.59 13.01
CA LYS A 624 -4.24 -6.53 13.87
C LYS A 624 -3.86 -5.07 14.15
N LEU A 625 -3.80 -4.68 15.43
CA LEU A 625 -3.34 -3.37 15.91
C LEU A 625 -2.28 -3.60 17.02
N PRO A 626 -1.02 -3.92 16.67
CA PRO A 626 -0.06 -4.43 17.64
C PRO A 626 0.40 -3.34 18.61
N THR A 627 0.33 -3.63 19.91
CA THR A 627 0.72 -2.69 20.98
C THR A 627 1.75 -3.28 21.92
N VAL A 628 2.47 -2.45 22.67
CA VAL A 628 3.50 -2.93 23.61
C VAL A 628 2.87 -3.64 24.82
N SER A 629 3.36 -4.84 25.14
CA SER A 629 2.88 -5.62 26.28
C SER A 629 3.24 -4.98 27.63
N LYS A 630 2.33 -5.07 28.61
CA LYS A 630 2.43 -4.56 30.00
C LYS A 630 2.42 -3.03 30.19
N ILE A 631 2.58 -2.23 29.14
CA ILE A 631 2.56 -0.76 29.19
C ILE A 631 1.15 -0.26 28.78
N PRO A 632 0.62 0.82 29.38
CA PRO A 632 -0.60 1.47 28.90
C PRO A 632 -0.42 2.04 27.48
N PRO A 633 -1.37 1.81 26.55
CA PRO A 633 -1.34 2.40 25.22
C PRO A 633 -1.16 3.92 25.22
N THR A 634 -0.40 4.42 24.27
CA THR A 634 -0.15 5.86 24.02
C THR A 634 -1.43 6.60 23.58
N GLN A 635 -1.36 7.92 23.41
CA GLN A 635 -2.49 8.69 22.85
C GLN A 635 -2.69 8.42 21.36
N ASP A 636 -1.60 8.19 20.62
CA ASP A 636 -1.68 7.90 19.18
C ASP A 636 -2.22 6.48 18.93
N GLU A 637 -1.77 5.46 19.67
CA GLU A 637 -2.36 4.11 19.61
C GLU A 637 -3.88 4.11 19.91
N VAL A 638 -4.32 4.91 20.89
CA VAL A 638 -5.76 5.07 21.21
C VAL A 638 -6.51 5.77 20.08
N ARG A 639 -5.92 6.81 19.46
CA ARG A 639 -6.52 7.49 18.30
C ARG A 639 -6.68 6.53 17.12
N ASP A 640 -5.66 5.70 16.85
CA ASP A 640 -5.68 4.69 15.79
C ASP A 640 -6.74 3.61 16.05
N PHE A 641 -6.85 3.13 17.30
CA PHE A 641 -7.92 2.21 17.71
C PHE A 641 -9.32 2.81 17.53
N ILE A 642 -9.53 4.05 17.98
CA ILE A 642 -10.82 4.74 17.83
C ILE A 642 -11.16 4.99 16.35
N SER A 643 -10.16 5.32 15.52
CA SER A 643 -10.37 5.51 14.07
C SER A 643 -10.71 4.19 13.37
N LEU A 644 -10.12 3.08 13.82
CA LEU A 644 -10.47 1.73 13.40
C LEU A 644 -11.91 1.36 13.81
N VAL A 645 -12.30 1.65 15.06
CA VAL A 645 -13.66 1.40 15.58
C VAL A 645 -14.70 2.18 14.77
N ASN A 646 -14.53 3.48 14.58
CA ASN A 646 -15.50 4.32 13.87
C ASN A 646 -15.79 3.77 12.46
N ARG A 647 -14.75 3.43 11.69
CA ARG A 647 -14.87 2.81 10.36
C ARG A 647 -15.69 1.51 10.41
N LEU A 648 -15.46 0.68 11.41
CA LEU A 648 -16.19 -0.59 11.55
C LEU A 648 -17.64 -0.36 11.99
N GLU A 649 -17.91 0.64 12.81
CA GLU A 649 -19.28 1.04 13.15
C GLU A 649 -20.03 1.64 11.95
N GLU A 650 -19.35 2.35 11.06
CA GLU A 650 -19.87 2.80 9.75
C GLU A 650 -20.19 1.60 8.84
N GLU A 651 -19.25 0.67 8.66
CA GLU A 651 -19.46 -0.56 7.87
C GLU A 651 -20.61 -1.43 8.40
N ILE A 652 -20.72 -1.60 9.72
CA ILE A 652 -21.87 -2.25 10.33
C ILE A 652 -23.15 -1.49 9.99
N SER A 653 -23.15 -0.17 10.11
CA SER A 653 -24.36 0.64 9.88
C SER A 653 -24.82 0.60 8.42
N GLU A 654 -23.90 0.59 7.45
CA GLU A 654 -24.24 0.34 6.04
C GLU A 654 -24.79 -1.07 5.81
N THR A 655 -24.19 -2.09 6.44
CA THR A 655 -24.67 -3.49 6.35
C THR A 655 -26.07 -3.65 6.95
N MET A 656 -26.37 -2.96 8.06
CA MET A 656 -27.67 -3.01 8.74
C MET A 656 -28.81 -2.37 7.93
N LYS A 657 -28.55 -1.44 7.00
CA LYS A 657 -29.59 -0.82 6.16
C LYS A 657 -30.33 -1.81 5.24
N GLY A 658 -29.73 -2.97 4.96
CA GLY A 658 -30.34 -4.04 4.16
C GLY A 658 -31.08 -5.09 4.99
N LEU A 659 -31.15 -4.94 6.31
CA LEU A 659 -31.74 -5.91 7.24
C LEU A 659 -33.03 -5.34 7.87
N PRO A 660 -33.90 -6.20 8.45
CA PRO A 660 -35.05 -5.77 9.25
C PRO A 660 -34.65 -4.86 10.43
N ASP A 661 -35.51 -3.90 10.80
CA ASP A 661 -35.26 -2.93 11.88
C ASP A 661 -35.04 -3.59 13.27
N ASP A 662 -35.53 -4.83 13.47
CA ASP A 662 -35.35 -5.62 14.69
C ASP A 662 -34.10 -6.50 14.69
N ALA A 663 -33.30 -6.48 13.61
CA ALA A 663 -32.08 -7.26 13.53
C ALA A 663 -31.06 -6.82 14.62
N PRO A 664 -30.47 -7.77 15.39
CA PRO A 664 -29.53 -7.41 16.44
C PRO A 664 -28.22 -6.87 15.85
N ARG A 665 -27.85 -5.64 16.21
CA ARG A 665 -26.59 -5.02 15.77
C ARG A 665 -25.39 -5.87 16.22
N PRO A 666 -24.47 -6.25 15.30
CA PRO A 666 -23.29 -7.03 15.66
C PRO A 666 -22.24 -6.18 16.39
N HIS A 667 -21.40 -6.85 17.18
CA HIS A 667 -20.40 -6.23 18.05
C HIS A 667 -18.99 -6.33 17.46
N LEU A 668 -18.08 -5.51 17.99
CA LEU A 668 -16.64 -5.57 17.75
C LEU A 668 -15.95 -6.39 18.86
N GLY A 669 -15.38 -7.53 18.50
CA GLY A 669 -14.55 -8.32 19.42
C GLY A 669 -13.19 -7.65 19.60
N VAL A 670 -12.71 -7.50 20.84
CA VAL A 670 -11.39 -6.93 21.12
C VAL A 670 -10.62 -7.86 22.07
N HIS A 671 -9.38 -8.23 21.71
CA HIS A 671 -8.54 -9.04 22.57
C HIS A 671 -7.07 -8.64 22.57
N CYS A 672 -6.47 -8.77 23.75
CA CYS A 672 -5.05 -9.02 23.90
C CYS A 672 -4.87 -10.54 24.12
N HIS A 673 -4.01 -10.97 25.06
CA HIS A 673 -3.89 -12.39 25.38
C HIS A 673 -5.06 -12.89 26.25
N TYR A 674 -5.38 -12.22 27.36
CA TYR A 674 -6.45 -12.63 28.28
C TYR A 674 -7.75 -11.80 28.18
N GLY A 675 -7.73 -10.64 27.53
CA GLY A 675 -8.91 -9.76 27.43
C GLY A 675 -9.22 -8.96 28.70
N PHE A 676 -8.20 -8.43 29.39
CA PHE A 676 -8.36 -7.59 30.60
C PHE A 676 -7.64 -6.24 30.45
N ASN A 677 -6.38 -6.07 30.88
CA ASN A 677 -5.75 -4.74 31.02
C ASN A 677 -5.75 -3.85 29.76
N ARG A 678 -5.07 -4.28 28.68
CA ARG A 678 -5.01 -3.49 27.43
C ARG A 678 -6.37 -3.39 26.75
N THR A 679 -7.12 -4.49 26.73
CA THR A 679 -8.46 -4.58 26.13
C THR A 679 -9.42 -3.60 26.80
N GLY A 680 -9.45 -3.60 28.14
CA GLY A 680 -10.17 -2.63 28.94
C GLY A 680 -9.72 -1.22 28.64
N PHE A 681 -8.42 -0.91 28.73
CA PHE A 681 -7.91 0.44 28.48
C PHE A 681 -8.34 1.03 27.13
N PHE A 682 -8.31 0.25 26.05
CA PHE A 682 -8.80 0.69 24.73
C PHE A 682 -10.31 0.90 24.70
N ILE A 683 -11.08 -0.07 25.22
CA ILE A 683 -12.53 0.02 25.28
C ILE A 683 -12.93 1.23 26.13
N THR A 684 -12.43 1.37 27.36
CA THR A 684 -12.73 2.49 28.26
C THR A 684 -12.32 3.84 27.66
N SER A 685 -11.17 3.93 27.00
CA SER A 685 -10.76 5.14 26.26
C SER A 685 -11.79 5.51 25.19
N CYS A 686 -12.30 4.52 24.43
CA CYS A 686 -13.34 4.75 23.43
C CYS A 686 -14.70 5.11 24.06
N LEU A 687 -15.09 4.50 25.19
CA LEU A 687 -16.33 4.87 25.90
C LEU A 687 -16.29 6.33 26.37
N ILE A 688 -15.14 6.78 26.88
CA ILE A 688 -14.92 8.17 27.33
C ILE A 688 -14.91 9.13 26.13
N GLU A 689 -14.08 8.87 25.10
CA GLU A 689 -13.87 9.80 23.98
C GLU A 689 -15.03 9.84 22.96
N LYS A 690 -15.88 8.81 22.89
CA LYS A 690 -16.95 8.69 21.87
C LYS A 690 -18.35 8.50 22.41
N LYS A 691 -18.52 7.90 23.59
CA LYS A 691 -19.86 7.64 24.18
C LYS A 691 -20.15 8.49 25.42
N GLY A 692 -19.27 9.43 25.77
CA GLY A 692 -19.49 10.41 26.85
C GLY A 692 -19.44 9.83 28.26
N PHE A 693 -18.86 8.63 28.45
CA PHE A 693 -18.71 8.03 29.77
C PHE A 693 -17.72 8.83 30.63
N SER A 694 -17.99 8.92 31.94
CA SER A 694 -16.97 9.33 32.89
C SER A 694 -15.88 8.25 33.02
N VAL A 695 -14.69 8.61 33.51
CA VAL A 695 -13.59 7.64 33.68
C VAL A 695 -14.02 6.46 34.56
N GLN A 696 -14.68 6.74 35.68
CA GLN A 696 -15.20 5.72 36.59
C GLN A 696 -16.31 4.90 35.93
N GLY A 697 -17.31 5.54 35.30
CA GLY A 697 -18.41 4.81 34.65
C GLY A 697 -17.95 3.90 33.51
N ALA A 698 -16.90 4.26 32.79
CA ALA A 698 -16.29 3.39 31.78
C ALA A 698 -15.57 2.18 32.40
N LEU A 699 -14.88 2.37 33.54
CA LEU A 699 -14.24 1.29 34.29
C LEU A 699 -15.28 0.33 34.88
N ASP A 700 -16.33 0.86 35.51
CA ASP A 700 -17.42 0.10 36.13
C ASP A 700 -18.15 -0.76 35.08
N GLU A 701 -18.48 -0.18 33.92
CA GLU A 701 -19.11 -0.88 32.81
C GLU A 701 -18.22 -2.00 32.25
N PHE A 702 -16.91 -1.74 32.11
CA PHE A 702 -15.97 -2.78 31.69
C PHE A 702 -15.84 -3.91 32.73
N GLU A 703 -15.78 -3.60 34.01
CA GLU A 703 -15.73 -4.60 35.09
C GLU A 703 -17.02 -5.43 35.15
N ARG A 704 -18.19 -4.78 35.10
CA ARG A 704 -19.52 -5.42 35.10
C ARG A 704 -19.67 -6.47 33.99
N CYS A 705 -19.13 -6.19 32.81
CA CYS A 705 -19.21 -7.08 31.66
C CYS A 705 -18.03 -8.05 31.54
N ARG A 706 -16.85 -7.71 32.08
CA ARG A 706 -15.60 -8.48 32.00
C ARG A 706 -14.86 -8.54 33.34
N TYR A 707 -15.52 -9.08 34.37
CA TYR A 707 -14.99 -9.17 35.74
C TYR A 707 -13.61 -9.84 35.82
N PRO A 708 -12.64 -9.32 36.60
CA PRO A 708 -12.68 -8.14 37.48
C PRO A 708 -12.14 -6.87 36.81
N GLY A 709 -12.50 -6.61 35.55
CA GLY A 709 -12.09 -5.41 34.83
C GLY A 709 -10.59 -5.29 34.58
N ILE A 710 -10.06 -4.07 34.66
CA ILE A 710 -8.63 -3.78 34.51
C ILE A 710 -7.93 -4.13 35.83
N ARG A 711 -6.99 -5.08 35.77
CA ARG A 711 -6.33 -5.66 36.97
C ARG A 711 -5.06 -4.94 37.42
N HIS A 712 -4.51 -4.07 36.56
CA HIS A 712 -3.23 -3.41 36.80
C HIS A 712 -3.46 -1.92 37.08
N ALA A 713 -3.15 -1.49 38.31
CA ALA A 713 -3.38 -0.11 38.77
C ALA A 713 -2.83 0.94 37.80
N HIS A 714 -1.60 0.76 37.28
CA HIS A 714 -0.97 1.74 36.39
C HIS A 714 -1.70 1.96 35.05
N PHE A 715 -2.57 1.04 34.62
CA PHE A 715 -3.48 1.28 33.49
C PHE A 715 -4.65 2.17 33.92
N ILE A 716 -5.22 1.95 35.11
CA ILE A 716 -6.30 2.75 35.70
C ILE A 716 -5.80 4.17 35.96
N ASP A 717 -4.64 4.31 36.63
CA ASP A 717 -4.00 5.60 36.91
C ASP A 717 -3.76 6.39 35.62
N THR A 718 -3.33 5.72 34.54
CA THR A 718 -3.12 6.37 33.24
C THR A 718 -4.42 6.84 32.59
N LEU A 719 -5.55 6.14 32.78
CA LEU A 719 -6.87 6.63 32.33
C LEU A 719 -7.27 7.89 33.09
N PHE A 720 -7.13 7.90 34.42
CA PHE A 720 -7.40 9.10 35.22
C PHE A 720 -6.48 10.26 34.82
N VAL A 721 -5.16 10.05 34.68
CA VAL A 721 -4.20 11.10 34.25
C VAL A 721 -4.44 11.58 32.81
N ARG A 722 -5.06 10.76 31.94
CA ARG A 722 -5.39 11.13 30.56
C ARG A 722 -6.68 11.93 30.45
N TYR A 723 -7.69 11.59 31.24
CA TYR A 723 -9.06 12.11 31.11
C TYR A 723 -9.53 12.94 32.32
N CYS A 724 -8.63 13.27 33.27
CA CYS A 724 -8.89 14.20 34.36
C CYS A 724 -9.18 15.62 33.83
N VAL A 725 -10.40 16.09 34.08
CA VAL A 725 -10.85 17.44 33.74
C VAL A 725 -10.08 18.47 34.59
N GLY A 726 -9.43 19.43 33.92
CA GLY A 726 -8.72 20.54 34.57
C GLY A 726 -7.22 20.32 34.83
N LEU A 727 -6.65 19.15 34.48
CA LEU A 727 -5.23 18.87 34.67
C LEU A 727 -4.33 19.73 33.75
N ARG A 728 -3.80 20.85 34.29
CA ARG A 728 -2.81 21.69 33.58
C ARG A 728 -1.44 21.02 33.59
N ARG A 729 -0.97 20.57 32.42
CA ARG A 729 0.42 20.11 32.24
C ARG A 729 1.33 21.32 32.02
N ALA A 730 2.23 21.59 32.97
CA ALA A 730 3.35 22.49 32.75
C ALA A 730 4.27 21.92 31.65
N PRO A 731 4.95 22.76 30.85
CA PRO A 731 5.95 22.28 29.91
C PRO A 731 7.10 21.62 30.67
N THR A 732 7.56 20.47 30.19
CA THR A 732 8.80 19.84 30.65
C THR A 732 9.97 20.74 30.28
N LEU A 733 10.84 21.06 31.26
CA LEU A 733 12.09 21.80 31.06
C LEU A 733 13.12 21.01 30.25
#